data_AF-A0A8C6X6Q1-F1
#
_entry.id   AF-A0A8C6X6Q1-F1
#
_cell.length_a   1.000
_cell.length_b   1.000
_cell.length_c   1.000
_cell.angle_alpha   90.00
_cell.angle_beta   90.00
_cell.angle_gamma   90.00
#
_symmetry.space_group_name_H-M   'P 1'
#
loop_
_entity.id
_entity.type
_entity.pdbx_description
1 polymer ?
#
loop_
_entity_poly.entity_id
_entity_poly.type
_entity_poly.pdbx_seq_one_letter_code
_entity_poly.pdbx_strand_id
1 'polypeptide(L)'
;MAVWIQAQQLQGDALRQMQALYGQHFPIEVRHYLSQWIEAQPWDSIDLDNPQEGVRAAQLLDGLIQELQKKADHQVGEDGFLLKIKLGHYSTQLQNTYKHCPLELVRCIRHILYHEQRLVREARNSPLLASSMADAVTQKHLQINQTFDELRMFTQDTENQLKKLQQHQEYFIIQYQESLHLQAQFSQLSQLSPQERIVREPTLQQKKSSLEAWLHREAQTLQQYRVELAEKHQQTLALLRKQQTIILDDELIQWKRRQQLAGNGGPPEGPLDGLQAWCEKLAEFICQNRQQVRRAEHLYQQLPIPGPIEELLSDVNGTVTDIISALVTSTFIIEKQPPQVLKTQTKFAATVRLLVGGKLNVHMNPPQVKATIISEQQAKALLKNESTRNESSGDILNNSCVMEYHQATGTLSAHFRNMSLKRIKRSDRRGAESVTEEKFTILFESHFSVGGNELVFQPGRVPFAVPDKVMWSQLCEALNMKFKSEVQSSRGLTKENLLFLAQKLFNSSMNHLEDYNNMTVSWAQFNRENLPGRNYTFWQWFDGVMEVLKKHLKPHWNDGAILGFINKQQAHDLLISKPDGTFLLRFSDSEIGGITVAWKFENAERMFWNLMPFTTRDFSIRSLADRLGDLPYLTFVYPDRPKEDVFSKYYMPITSAKAIDGYVKPQIKQVVPEFAASSGDSIGVGTSYMEQASSPAVCPPAPHYNMYTQNPDSVLDPEGEFDLDDSMDVARHVEELLRRPIDNQWISHNQS
;
A
#
# COMPACT_ATOMS: atom_id res chain seq x y z
N MET A 1 -34.17 -0.52 -21.40
CA MET A 1 -33.17 0.30 -20.66
C MET A 1 -31.84 0.11 -21.35
N ALA A 2 -31.09 1.19 -21.61
CA ALA A 2 -29.82 1.10 -22.34
C ALA A 2 -28.82 0.16 -21.63
N VAL A 3 -27.96 -0.50 -22.41
CA VAL A 3 -26.81 -1.29 -21.92
C VAL A 3 -25.86 -0.37 -21.15
N TRP A 4 -25.64 0.86 -21.64
CA TRP A 4 -24.81 1.86 -20.99
C TRP A 4 -25.17 2.11 -19.52
N ILE A 5 -26.46 2.23 -19.20
CA ILE A 5 -26.95 2.50 -17.83
C ILE A 5 -26.60 1.33 -16.88
N GLN A 6 -26.58 0.10 -17.41
CA GLN A 6 -26.17 -1.09 -16.65
C GLN A 6 -24.63 -1.19 -16.56
N ALA A 7 -23.90 -0.81 -17.62
CA ALA A 7 -22.45 -0.75 -17.61
C ALA A 7 -21.91 0.29 -16.60
N GLN A 8 -22.61 1.42 -16.42
CA GLN A 8 -22.31 2.42 -15.40
C GLN A 8 -22.49 1.93 -13.95
N GLN A 9 -23.18 0.79 -13.73
CA GLN A 9 -23.36 0.18 -12.40
C GLN A 9 -22.30 -0.88 -12.08
N LEU A 10 -21.38 -1.19 -13.01
CA LEU A 10 -20.28 -2.11 -12.78
C LEU A 10 -19.33 -1.57 -11.70
N GLN A 11 -18.74 -2.47 -10.91
CA GLN A 11 -17.76 -2.15 -9.87
C GLN A 11 -16.52 -3.05 -9.98
N GLY A 12 -15.46 -2.73 -9.24
CA GLY A 12 -14.26 -3.56 -9.11
C GLY A 12 -13.61 -3.94 -10.45
N ASP A 13 -13.30 -5.23 -10.63
CA ASP A 13 -12.63 -5.74 -11.84
C ASP A 13 -13.50 -5.68 -13.09
N ALA A 14 -14.84 -5.66 -12.97
CA ALA A 14 -15.73 -5.49 -14.12
C ALA A 14 -15.70 -4.03 -14.62
N LEU A 15 -15.69 -3.05 -13.70
CA LEU A 15 -15.53 -1.64 -14.04
C LEU A 15 -14.15 -1.37 -14.66
N ARG A 16 -13.08 -1.95 -14.11
CA ARG A 16 -11.72 -1.78 -14.66
C ARG A 16 -11.56 -2.40 -16.05
N GLN A 17 -12.21 -3.54 -16.32
CA GLN A 17 -12.28 -4.12 -17.68
C GLN A 17 -13.09 -3.25 -18.63
N MET A 18 -14.25 -2.74 -18.20
CA MET A 18 -15.09 -1.85 -18.99
C MET A 18 -14.36 -0.54 -19.35
N GLN A 19 -13.66 0.09 -18.40
CA GLN A 19 -12.84 1.27 -18.64
C GLN A 19 -11.72 1.02 -19.68
N ALA A 20 -11.12 -0.17 -19.68
CA ALA A 20 -10.05 -0.54 -20.61
C ALA A 20 -10.52 -0.75 -22.06
N LEU A 21 -11.83 -0.75 -22.34
CA LEU A 21 -12.38 -0.80 -23.70
C LEU A 21 -12.26 0.55 -24.44
N TYR A 22 -12.01 1.65 -23.73
CA TYR A 22 -12.02 3.02 -24.26
C TYR A 22 -10.63 3.63 -24.31
N GLY A 23 -10.42 4.58 -25.23
CA GLY A 23 -9.12 5.19 -25.48
C GLY A 23 -9.15 6.14 -26.67
N GLN A 24 -7.99 6.35 -27.31
CA GLN A 24 -7.91 7.22 -28.50
C GLN A 24 -8.59 6.63 -29.74
N HIS A 25 -8.82 5.30 -29.78
CA HIS A 25 -9.62 4.63 -30.80
C HIS A 25 -11.12 4.95 -30.65
N PHE A 26 -11.65 4.94 -29.42
CA PHE A 26 -13.02 5.33 -29.13
C PHE A 26 -13.14 5.97 -27.74
N PRO A 27 -13.39 7.29 -27.65
CA PRO A 27 -13.52 7.98 -26.36
C PRO A 27 -14.74 7.53 -25.57
N ILE A 28 -14.58 7.36 -24.24
CA ILE A 28 -15.69 6.97 -23.35
C ILE A 28 -16.78 8.05 -23.29
N GLU A 29 -16.41 9.31 -23.49
CA GLU A 29 -17.35 10.43 -23.59
C GLU A 29 -18.28 10.29 -24.81
N VAL A 30 -17.78 9.83 -25.96
CA VAL A 30 -18.61 9.58 -27.15
C VAL A 30 -19.62 8.45 -26.87
N ARG A 31 -19.14 7.35 -26.26
CA ARG A 31 -20.01 6.24 -25.82
C ARG A 31 -21.07 6.72 -24.83
N HIS A 32 -20.72 7.57 -23.89
CA HIS A 32 -21.62 8.13 -22.89
C HIS A 32 -22.70 9.02 -23.52
N TYR A 33 -22.28 10.08 -24.22
CA TYR A 33 -23.19 11.11 -24.70
C TYR A 33 -24.07 10.64 -25.87
N LEU A 34 -23.61 9.71 -26.72
CA LEU A 34 -24.40 9.13 -27.81
C LEU A 34 -24.86 7.68 -27.53
N SER A 35 -24.83 7.25 -26.27
CA SER A 35 -25.21 5.89 -25.84
C SER A 35 -26.48 5.34 -26.49
N GLN A 36 -27.56 6.12 -26.49
CA GLN A 36 -28.85 5.74 -27.09
C GLN A 36 -28.80 5.62 -28.62
N TRP A 37 -28.08 6.52 -29.31
CA TRP A 37 -27.96 6.47 -30.77
C TRP A 37 -27.08 5.29 -31.20
N ILE A 38 -25.96 5.08 -30.51
CA ILE A 38 -25.02 3.97 -30.77
C ILE A 38 -25.73 2.62 -30.57
N GLU A 39 -26.47 2.44 -29.47
CA GLU A 39 -27.20 1.19 -29.20
C GLU A 39 -28.40 0.95 -30.15
N ALA A 40 -28.82 1.95 -30.91
CA ALA A 40 -29.91 1.83 -31.90
C ALA A 40 -29.44 1.47 -33.32
N GLN A 41 -28.13 1.57 -33.64
CA GLN A 41 -27.64 1.24 -34.99
C GLN A 41 -27.47 -0.27 -35.17
N PRO A 42 -27.76 -0.83 -36.37
CA PRO A 42 -27.72 -2.26 -36.60
C PRO A 42 -26.30 -2.75 -36.94
N TRP A 43 -25.33 -2.54 -36.04
CA TRP A 43 -23.90 -2.83 -36.29
C TRP A 43 -23.64 -4.28 -36.71
N ASP A 44 -24.37 -5.25 -36.15
CA ASP A 44 -24.25 -6.67 -36.49
C ASP A 44 -24.85 -7.06 -37.84
N SER A 45 -25.54 -6.13 -38.53
CA SER A 45 -26.07 -6.32 -39.90
C SER A 45 -25.10 -5.89 -40.99
N ILE A 46 -23.87 -5.48 -40.63
CA ILE A 46 -22.80 -5.16 -41.56
C ILE A 46 -21.85 -6.36 -41.61
N ASP A 47 -21.76 -6.96 -42.79
CA ASP A 47 -20.72 -7.94 -43.09
C ASP A 47 -19.36 -7.23 -43.15
N LEU A 48 -18.40 -7.76 -42.40
CA LEU A 48 -17.07 -7.18 -42.24
C LEU A 48 -16.05 -7.74 -43.23
N ASP A 49 -16.43 -8.78 -43.97
CA ASP A 49 -15.59 -9.48 -44.96
C ASP A 49 -16.03 -9.17 -46.40
N ASN A 50 -17.16 -8.46 -46.57
CA ASN A 50 -17.63 -7.93 -47.85
C ASN A 50 -17.22 -6.45 -48.05
N PRO A 51 -16.31 -6.12 -48.99
CA PRO A 51 -15.88 -4.74 -49.25
C PRO A 51 -16.99 -3.78 -49.68
N GLN A 52 -18.11 -4.28 -50.23
CA GLN A 52 -19.22 -3.44 -50.70
C GLN A 52 -19.99 -2.79 -49.54
N GLU A 53 -19.96 -3.41 -48.36
CA GLU A 53 -20.56 -2.88 -47.12
C GLU A 53 -19.82 -1.65 -46.56
N GLY A 54 -18.62 -1.34 -47.08
CA GLY A 54 -17.86 -0.13 -46.72
C GLY A 54 -18.65 1.17 -46.91
N VAL A 55 -19.62 1.20 -47.84
CA VAL A 55 -20.52 2.36 -48.04
C VAL A 55 -21.51 2.52 -46.87
N ARG A 56 -22.08 1.42 -46.36
CA ARG A 56 -22.96 1.44 -45.17
C ARG A 56 -22.17 1.80 -43.91
N ALA A 57 -20.94 1.30 -43.79
CA ALA A 57 -20.05 1.68 -42.70
C ALA A 57 -19.66 3.17 -42.74
N ALA A 58 -19.44 3.75 -43.93
CA ALA A 58 -19.23 5.19 -44.10
C ALA A 58 -20.45 6.02 -43.66
N GLN A 59 -21.66 5.59 -44.03
CA GLN A 59 -22.91 6.24 -43.61
C GLN A 59 -23.09 6.24 -42.08
N LEU A 60 -22.70 5.16 -41.39
CA LEU A 60 -22.72 5.11 -39.92
C LEU A 60 -21.65 6.00 -39.28
N LEU A 61 -20.48 6.16 -39.90
CA LEU A 61 -19.48 7.14 -39.47
C LEU A 61 -20.02 8.57 -39.61
N ASP A 62 -20.50 8.96 -40.79
CA ASP A 62 -21.02 10.31 -41.01
C ASP A 62 -22.25 10.61 -40.10
N GLY A 63 -23.11 9.62 -39.84
CA GLY A 63 -24.20 9.73 -38.86
C GLY A 63 -23.72 9.95 -37.42
N LEU A 64 -22.68 9.23 -36.98
CA LEU A 64 -22.05 9.42 -35.66
C LEU A 64 -21.43 10.82 -35.54
N ILE A 65 -20.80 11.30 -36.62
CA ILE A 65 -20.23 12.65 -36.70
C ILE A 65 -21.32 13.73 -36.61
N GLN A 66 -22.43 13.57 -37.34
CA GLN A 66 -23.54 14.51 -37.30
C GLN A 66 -24.20 14.59 -35.92
N GLU A 67 -24.46 13.46 -35.25
CA GLU A 67 -25.02 13.49 -33.89
C GLU A 67 -24.03 14.04 -32.85
N LEU A 68 -22.70 13.86 -33.02
CA LEU A 68 -21.71 14.52 -32.17
C LEU A 68 -21.73 16.05 -32.34
N GLN A 69 -21.76 16.54 -33.58
CA GLN A 69 -21.80 17.97 -33.89
C GLN A 69 -23.10 18.60 -33.38
N LYS A 70 -24.24 18.01 -33.74
CA LYS A 70 -25.56 18.38 -33.22
C LYS A 70 -25.58 18.42 -31.69
N LYS A 71 -25.04 17.41 -31.01
CA LYS A 71 -25.00 17.38 -29.54
C LYS A 71 -24.02 18.39 -28.93
N ALA A 72 -22.96 18.75 -29.63
CA ALA A 72 -22.08 19.87 -29.27
C ALA A 72 -22.81 21.22 -29.42
N ASP A 73 -23.57 21.41 -30.51
CA ASP A 73 -24.29 22.66 -30.77
C ASP A 73 -25.47 22.92 -29.84
N HIS A 74 -26.07 21.86 -29.28
CA HIS A 74 -27.09 21.99 -28.23
C HIS A 74 -26.52 22.32 -26.83
N GLN A 75 -25.19 22.44 -26.65
CA GLN A 75 -24.61 22.90 -25.39
C GLN A 75 -24.59 24.43 -25.31
N VAL A 76 -25.15 24.98 -24.22
CA VAL A 76 -25.28 26.42 -23.97
C VAL A 76 -24.96 26.70 -22.50
N GLY A 77 -24.42 27.89 -22.19
CA GLY A 77 -23.98 28.29 -20.84
C GLY A 77 -22.51 27.94 -20.56
N GLU A 78 -21.99 28.44 -19.44
CA GLU A 78 -20.57 28.32 -19.09
C GLU A 78 -20.14 26.85 -18.86
N ASP A 79 -20.95 26.07 -18.14
CA ASP A 79 -20.73 24.62 -17.96
C ASP A 79 -20.75 23.83 -19.28
N GLY A 80 -21.60 24.26 -20.23
CA GLY A 80 -21.74 23.63 -21.55
C GLY A 80 -20.57 23.90 -22.50
N PHE A 81 -19.84 24.99 -22.30
CA PHE A 81 -18.77 25.45 -23.21
C PHE A 81 -17.63 24.42 -23.36
N LEU A 82 -17.13 23.89 -22.24
CA LEU A 82 -16.06 22.88 -22.25
C LEU A 82 -16.52 21.57 -22.91
N LEU A 83 -17.77 21.18 -22.72
CA LEU A 83 -18.35 20.00 -23.36
C LEU A 83 -18.51 20.19 -24.87
N LYS A 84 -18.93 21.39 -25.33
CA LYS A 84 -19.01 21.73 -26.76
C LYS A 84 -17.66 21.54 -27.46
N ILE A 85 -16.58 22.08 -26.88
CA ILE A 85 -15.22 21.96 -27.41
C ILE A 85 -14.79 20.48 -27.47
N LYS A 86 -15.01 19.72 -26.39
CA LYS A 86 -14.67 18.28 -26.37
C LYS A 86 -15.42 17.48 -27.45
N LEU A 87 -16.74 17.66 -27.57
CA LEU A 87 -17.53 16.94 -28.58
C LEU A 87 -17.12 17.29 -30.02
N GLY A 88 -16.80 18.56 -30.30
CA GLY A 88 -16.24 18.97 -31.59
C GLY A 88 -14.85 18.37 -31.87
N HIS A 89 -14.00 18.25 -30.84
CA HIS A 89 -12.71 17.57 -30.95
C HIS A 89 -12.89 16.08 -31.26
N TYR A 90 -13.75 15.36 -30.53
CA TYR A 90 -14.01 13.93 -30.78
C TYR A 90 -14.63 13.68 -32.16
N SER A 91 -15.50 14.59 -32.65
CA SER A 91 -16.02 14.55 -34.02
C SER A 91 -14.89 14.63 -35.05
N THR A 92 -13.96 15.58 -34.86
CA THR A 92 -12.79 15.73 -35.75
C THR A 92 -11.84 14.52 -35.67
N GLN A 93 -11.59 14.01 -34.46
CA GLN A 93 -10.75 12.84 -34.19
C GLN A 93 -11.30 11.59 -34.89
N LEU A 94 -12.56 11.22 -34.63
CA LEU A 94 -13.17 10.01 -35.19
C LEU A 94 -13.25 10.06 -36.72
N GLN A 95 -13.54 11.23 -37.31
CA GLN A 95 -13.54 11.37 -38.76
C GLN A 95 -12.13 11.17 -39.33
N ASN A 96 -11.09 11.73 -38.70
CA ASN A 96 -9.71 11.51 -39.13
C ASN A 96 -9.23 10.04 -38.94
N THR A 97 -9.67 9.37 -37.88
CA THR A 97 -9.31 7.96 -37.60
C THR A 97 -9.98 6.98 -38.57
N TYR A 98 -11.27 7.17 -38.87
CA TYR A 98 -12.08 6.13 -39.53
C TYR A 98 -12.49 6.43 -40.98
N LYS A 99 -12.39 7.68 -41.47
CA LYS A 99 -12.78 8.03 -42.86
C LYS A 99 -12.09 7.18 -43.94
N HIS A 100 -10.87 6.73 -43.69
CA HIS A 100 -10.10 5.91 -44.63
C HIS A 100 -10.36 4.40 -44.50
N CYS A 101 -10.98 3.93 -43.41
CA CYS A 101 -11.46 2.56 -43.28
C CYS A 101 -12.69 2.48 -42.34
N PRO A 102 -13.90 2.81 -42.82
CA PRO A 102 -15.08 2.88 -41.96
C PRO A 102 -15.51 1.54 -41.35
N LEU A 103 -15.12 0.40 -41.94
CA LEU A 103 -15.35 -0.93 -41.38
C LEU A 103 -14.64 -1.14 -40.03
N GLU A 104 -13.53 -0.43 -39.77
CA GLU A 104 -12.86 -0.48 -38.46
C GLU A 104 -13.65 0.27 -37.36
N LEU A 105 -14.48 1.26 -37.71
CA LEU A 105 -15.42 1.84 -36.75
C LEU A 105 -16.46 0.81 -36.32
N VAL A 106 -17.00 0.05 -37.29
CA VAL A 106 -17.98 -1.02 -37.04
C VAL A 106 -17.35 -2.13 -36.19
N ARG A 107 -16.13 -2.58 -36.52
CA ARG A 107 -15.36 -3.54 -35.70
C ARG A 107 -15.15 -3.04 -34.27
N CYS A 108 -14.72 -1.79 -34.12
CA CYS A 108 -14.50 -1.15 -32.82
C CYS A 108 -15.78 -1.08 -31.96
N ILE A 109 -16.89 -0.59 -32.52
CA ILE A 109 -18.15 -0.44 -31.77
C ILE A 109 -18.78 -1.81 -31.46
N ARG A 110 -18.74 -2.78 -32.39
CA ARG A 110 -19.20 -4.17 -32.11
C ARG A 110 -18.40 -4.80 -30.97
N HIS A 111 -17.08 -4.66 -30.98
CA HIS A 111 -16.22 -5.14 -29.90
C HIS A 111 -16.59 -4.51 -28.54
N ILE A 112 -16.72 -3.18 -28.48
CA ILE A 112 -17.11 -2.45 -27.26
C ILE A 112 -18.47 -2.94 -26.75
N LEU A 113 -19.52 -2.91 -27.59
CA LEU A 113 -20.88 -3.29 -27.19
C LEU A 113 -20.97 -4.76 -26.76
N TYR A 114 -20.24 -5.66 -27.42
CA TYR A 114 -20.16 -7.08 -27.04
C TYR A 114 -19.53 -7.24 -25.65
N HIS A 115 -18.38 -6.60 -25.38
CA HIS A 115 -17.70 -6.71 -24.10
C HIS A 115 -18.45 -6.01 -22.96
N GLU A 116 -19.11 -4.88 -23.19
CA GLU A 116 -20.02 -4.27 -22.23
C GLU A 116 -21.18 -5.22 -21.87
N GLN A 117 -21.87 -5.78 -22.87
CA GLN A 117 -22.94 -6.74 -22.61
C GLN A 117 -22.44 -7.99 -21.87
N ARG A 118 -21.24 -8.48 -22.19
CA ARG A 118 -20.62 -9.62 -21.52
C ARG A 118 -20.37 -9.31 -20.04
N LEU A 119 -19.72 -8.18 -19.74
CA LEU A 119 -19.42 -7.74 -18.37
C LEU A 119 -20.68 -7.47 -17.54
N VAL A 120 -21.73 -6.88 -18.14
CA VAL A 120 -23.04 -6.68 -17.49
C VAL A 120 -23.73 -8.01 -17.19
N ARG A 121 -23.68 -9.00 -18.10
CA ARG A 121 -24.21 -10.35 -17.86
C ARG A 121 -23.40 -11.09 -16.78
N GLU A 122 -22.08 -10.99 -16.81
CA GLU A 122 -21.16 -11.59 -15.83
C GLU A 122 -21.41 -11.03 -14.42
N ALA A 123 -21.51 -9.71 -14.27
CA ALA A 123 -21.81 -9.07 -12.98
C ALA A 123 -23.21 -9.46 -12.46
N ARG A 124 -24.23 -9.46 -13.33
CA ARG A 124 -25.60 -9.83 -12.99
C ARG A 124 -25.76 -11.31 -12.60
N ASN A 125 -24.89 -12.19 -13.13
CA ASN A 125 -24.87 -13.61 -12.82
C ASN A 125 -23.94 -13.98 -11.65
N SER A 126 -23.28 -13.00 -11.02
CA SER A 126 -22.34 -13.23 -9.90
C SER A 126 -22.67 -12.44 -8.60
N PRO A 127 -23.90 -12.50 -8.02
CA PRO A 127 -24.24 -11.68 -6.86
C PRO A 127 -23.53 -12.09 -5.56
N LEU A 128 -23.25 -13.40 -5.41
CA LEU A 128 -23.12 -14.06 -4.09
C LEU A 128 -21.83 -13.77 -3.31
N LEU A 129 -20.78 -13.22 -3.93
CA LEU A 129 -19.48 -13.01 -3.27
C LEU A 129 -19.04 -11.53 -3.22
N ALA A 130 -19.43 -10.73 -4.21
CA ALA A 130 -19.03 -9.32 -4.28
C ALA A 130 -19.90 -8.41 -3.41
N SER A 131 -21.23 -8.59 -3.41
CA SER A 131 -22.11 -7.79 -2.54
C SER A 131 -21.85 -8.13 -1.07
N SER A 132 -21.86 -9.42 -0.71
CA SER A 132 -21.73 -9.89 0.68
C SER A 132 -20.56 -9.27 1.44
N MET A 133 -19.40 -9.04 0.81
CA MET A 133 -18.27 -8.37 1.49
C MET A 133 -18.42 -6.84 1.57
N ALA A 134 -19.01 -6.19 0.56
CA ALA A 134 -19.32 -4.76 0.61
C ALA A 134 -20.42 -4.47 1.65
N ASP A 135 -21.49 -5.25 1.64
CA ASP A 135 -22.61 -5.19 2.57
C ASP A 135 -22.13 -5.41 4.02
N ALA A 136 -21.26 -6.40 4.27
CA ALA A 136 -20.68 -6.66 5.58
C ALA A 136 -19.76 -5.53 6.09
N VAL A 137 -18.96 -4.91 5.20
CA VAL A 137 -18.14 -3.74 5.57
C VAL A 137 -19.03 -2.54 5.89
N THR A 138 -20.08 -2.30 5.09
CA THR A 138 -21.06 -1.23 5.37
C THR A 138 -21.81 -1.48 6.68
N GLN A 139 -22.17 -2.73 6.98
CA GLN A 139 -22.81 -3.12 8.25
C GLN A 139 -21.88 -2.89 9.45
N LYS A 140 -20.60 -3.27 9.36
CA LYS A 140 -19.57 -2.95 10.37
C LYS A 140 -19.43 -1.44 10.59
N HIS A 141 -19.34 -0.66 9.51
CA HIS A 141 -19.27 0.81 9.58
C HIS A 141 -20.50 1.41 10.28
N LEU A 142 -21.70 0.86 10.05
CA LEU A 142 -22.91 1.30 10.73
C LEU A 142 -22.87 0.99 12.22
N GLN A 143 -22.50 -0.25 12.59
CA GLN A 143 -22.39 -0.68 13.98
C GLN A 143 -21.35 0.15 14.77
N ILE A 144 -20.21 0.44 14.16
CA ILE A 144 -19.17 1.30 14.75
C ILE A 144 -19.71 2.71 15.06
N ASN A 145 -20.55 3.29 14.18
CA ASN A 145 -21.14 4.59 14.45
C ASN A 145 -22.26 4.52 15.51
N GLN A 146 -23.04 3.44 15.56
CA GLN A 146 -24.03 3.22 16.62
C GLN A 146 -23.38 3.20 18.01
N THR A 147 -22.26 2.49 18.21
CA THR A 147 -21.53 2.52 19.49
C THR A 147 -20.99 3.92 19.81
N PHE A 148 -20.63 4.73 18.81
CA PHE A 148 -20.23 6.13 19.03
C PHE A 148 -21.40 7.04 19.44
N ASP A 149 -22.61 6.80 18.93
CA ASP A 149 -23.83 7.48 19.37
C ASP A 149 -24.18 7.09 20.82
N GLU A 150 -24.03 5.81 21.20
CA GLU A 150 -24.16 5.34 22.59
C GLU A 150 -23.12 6.00 23.52
N LEU A 151 -21.84 5.97 23.15
CA LEU A 151 -20.74 6.59 23.92
C LEU A 151 -20.96 8.10 24.14
N ARG A 152 -21.55 8.81 23.17
CA ARG A 152 -21.96 10.21 23.34
C ARG A 152 -23.03 10.36 24.43
N MET A 153 -24.05 9.50 24.44
CA MET A 153 -25.11 9.57 25.45
C MET A 153 -24.58 9.29 26.86
N PHE A 154 -23.72 8.27 27.01
CA PHE A 154 -23.08 7.94 28.28
C PHE A 154 -22.16 9.07 28.79
N THR A 155 -21.28 9.59 27.94
CA THR A 155 -20.35 10.70 28.29
C THR A 155 -21.09 12.02 28.59
N GLN A 156 -22.31 12.18 28.05
CA GLN A 156 -23.17 13.32 28.35
C GLN A 156 -23.94 13.15 29.67
N ASP A 157 -24.33 11.93 30.06
CA ASP A 157 -24.91 11.67 31.37
C ASP A 157 -23.87 11.85 32.48
N THR A 158 -22.63 11.33 32.33
CA THR A 158 -21.56 11.56 33.31
C THR A 158 -21.27 13.06 33.50
N GLU A 159 -21.24 13.87 32.43
CA GLU A 159 -21.14 15.32 32.53
C GLU A 159 -22.30 15.95 33.34
N ASN A 160 -23.52 15.44 33.15
CA ASN A 160 -24.71 15.97 33.82
C ASN A 160 -24.73 15.58 35.31
N GLN A 161 -24.35 14.34 35.65
CA GLN A 161 -24.21 13.92 37.04
C GLN A 161 -23.06 14.67 37.74
N LEU A 162 -21.93 14.91 37.06
CA LEU A 162 -20.82 15.71 37.57
C LEU A 162 -21.23 17.17 37.86
N LYS A 163 -21.99 17.81 36.96
CA LYS A 163 -22.57 19.15 37.19
C LYS A 163 -23.55 19.16 38.36
N LYS A 164 -24.42 18.15 38.46
CA LYS A 164 -25.35 17.99 39.58
C LYS A 164 -24.61 17.85 40.91
N LEU A 165 -23.62 16.95 40.97
CA LEU A 165 -22.75 16.73 42.14
C LEU A 165 -22.04 18.02 42.56
N GLN A 166 -21.46 18.76 41.60
CA GLN A 166 -20.83 20.05 41.84
C GLN A 166 -21.79 21.04 42.52
N GLN A 167 -23.01 21.20 41.97
CA GLN A 167 -24.02 22.11 42.53
C GLN A 167 -24.48 21.73 43.95
N HIS A 168 -24.65 20.43 44.24
CA HIS A 168 -25.02 19.99 45.59
C HIS A 168 -23.85 20.19 46.57
N GLN A 169 -22.60 19.98 46.13
CA GLN A 169 -21.42 20.22 46.95
C GLN A 169 -21.20 21.72 47.25
N GLU A 170 -21.38 22.59 46.26
CA GLU A 170 -21.33 24.05 46.43
C GLU A 170 -22.40 24.52 47.43
N TYR A 171 -23.63 24.02 47.31
CA TYR A 171 -24.71 24.35 48.26
C TYR A 171 -24.44 23.80 49.67
N PHE A 172 -23.94 22.56 49.78
CA PHE A 172 -23.53 21.97 51.06
C PHE A 172 -22.46 22.80 51.77
N ILE A 173 -21.44 23.28 51.05
CA ILE A 173 -20.38 24.12 51.61
C ILE A 173 -20.95 25.42 52.18
N ILE A 174 -21.92 26.05 51.50
CA ILE A 174 -22.61 27.26 51.98
C ILE A 174 -23.42 26.96 53.26
N GLN A 175 -24.18 25.86 53.28
CA GLN A 175 -24.95 25.47 54.48
C GLN A 175 -24.03 25.08 55.66
N TYR A 176 -22.87 24.48 55.39
CA TYR A 176 -21.87 24.17 56.42
C TYR A 176 -21.25 25.45 57.01
N GLN A 177 -20.98 26.47 56.18
CA GLN A 177 -20.52 27.78 56.63
C GLN A 177 -21.56 28.48 57.52
N GLU A 178 -22.85 28.43 57.17
CA GLU A 178 -23.92 28.97 58.04
C GLU A 178 -24.06 28.16 59.35
N SER A 179 -23.78 26.85 59.35
CA SER A 179 -23.73 26.06 60.58
C SER A 179 -22.59 26.50 61.51
N LEU A 180 -21.41 26.82 60.97
CA LEU A 180 -20.30 27.40 61.74
C LEU A 180 -20.65 28.80 62.28
N HIS A 181 -21.35 29.61 61.49
CA HIS A 181 -21.82 30.93 61.89
C HIS A 181 -22.89 30.88 63.00
N LEU A 182 -23.88 29.98 62.90
CA LEU A 182 -24.85 29.69 63.96
C LEU A 182 -24.17 29.17 65.23
N GLN A 183 -23.11 28.37 65.11
CA GLN A 183 -22.33 27.91 66.27
C GLN A 183 -21.56 29.07 66.94
N ALA A 184 -21.04 30.02 66.16
CA ALA A 184 -20.44 31.24 66.72
C ALA A 184 -21.48 32.14 67.42
N GLN A 185 -22.68 32.29 66.87
CA GLN A 185 -23.81 32.96 67.54
C GLN A 185 -24.19 32.23 68.86
N PHE A 186 -24.12 30.90 68.89
CA PHE A 186 -24.36 30.12 70.10
C PHE A 186 -23.34 30.42 71.20
N SER A 187 -22.06 30.61 70.86
CA SER A 187 -21.05 31.08 71.82
C SER A 187 -21.34 32.49 72.34
N GLN A 188 -21.91 33.38 71.51
CA GLN A 188 -22.28 34.75 71.89
C GLN A 188 -23.50 34.83 72.83
N LEU A 189 -24.32 33.77 72.94
CA LEU A 189 -25.40 33.70 73.96
C LEU A 189 -24.88 33.83 75.40
N SER A 190 -23.60 33.58 75.64
CA SER A 190 -22.93 33.83 76.92
C SER A 190 -22.89 35.31 77.35
N GLN A 191 -23.09 36.25 76.41
CA GLN A 191 -22.97 37.70 76.63
C GLN A 191 -24.32 38.43 76.77
N LEU A 192 -25.45 37.74 76.57
CA LEU A 192 -26.80 38.32 76.65
C LEU A 192 -27.39 38.27 78.06
N SER A 193 -28.41 39.10 78.32
CA SER A 193 -29.12 39.04 79.61
C SER A 193 -29.89 37.72 79.78
N PRO A 194 -30.13 37.24 81.01
CA PRO A 194 -30.82 35.97 81.26
C PRO A 194 -32.21 35.89 80.61
N GLN A 195 -32.94 37.01 80.55
CA GLN A 195 -34.29 37.06 79.95
C GLN A 195 -34.26 36.94 78.43
N GLU A 196 -33.36 37.66 77.75
CA GLU A 196 -33.21 37.56 76.28
C GLU A 196 -32.69 36.19 75.86
N ARG A 197 -31.79 35.62 76.67
CA ARG A 197 -31.18 34.32 76.43
C ARG A 197 -32.22 33.20 76.43
N ILE A 198 -33.10 33.14 77.44
CA ILE A 198 -34.19 32.14 77.54
C ILE A 198 -35.11 32.16 76.30
N VAL A 199 -35.29 33.32 75.65
CA VAL A 199 -36.10 33.46 74.43
C VAL A 199 -35.35 33.06 73.15
N ARG A 200 -34.06 33.44 73.04
CA ARG A 200 -33.25 33.17 71.82
C ARG A 200 -32.66 31.77 71.74
N GLU A 201 -32.21 31.22 72.86
CA GLU A 201 -31.51 29.92 72.95
C GLU A 201 -32.31 28.75 72.33
N PRO A 202 -33.60 28.51 72.67
CA PRO A 202 -34.36 27.41 72.04
C PRO A 202 -34.56 27.60 70.53
N THR A 203 -34.76 28.84 70.06
CA THR A 203 -34.95 29.14 68.63
C THR A 203 -33.66 28.86 67.84
N LEU A 204 -32.50 29.25 68.37
CA LEU A 204 -31.20 28.97 67.76
C LEU A 204 -30.86 27.47 67.82
N GLN A 205 -31.20 26.78 68.90
CA GLN A 205 -30.94 25.34 69.04
C GLN A 205 -31.83 24.48 68.13
N GLN A 206 -33.08 24.90 67.88
CA GLN A 206 -33.94 24.29 66.87
C GLN A 206 -33.38 24.50 65.46
N LYS A 207 -32.96 25.72 65.10
CA LYS A 207 -32.28 25.98 63.82
C LYS A 207 -31.03 25.12 63.65
N LYS A 208 -30.14 25.13 64.64
CA LYS A 208 -28.89 24.35 64.63
C LYS A 208 -29.16 22.85 64.40
N SER A 209 -30.01 22.22 65.22
CA SER A 209 -30.31 20.79 65.09
C SER A 209 -30.98 20.43 63.75
N SER A 210 -31.82 21.31 63.19
CA SER A 210 -32.40 21.10 61.85
C SER A 210 -31.35 21.16 60.73
N LEU A 211 -30.35 22.04 60.86
CA LEU A 211 -29.26 22.19 59.90
C LEU A 211 -28.22 21.08 60.01
N GLU A 212 -27.87 20.65 61.24
CA GLU A 212 -26.99 19.49 61.48
C GLU A 212 -27.61 18.19 60.92
N ALA A 213 -28.92 17.99 61.11
CA ALA A 213 -29.63 16.86 60.52
C ALA A 213 -29.67 16.91 58.98
N TRP A 214 -29.83 18.11 58.39
CA TRP A 214 -29.74 18.29 56.94
C TRP A 214 -28.33 18.01 56.42
N LEU A 215 -27.29 18.56 57.06
CA LEU A 215 -25.88 18.34 56.69
C LEU A 215 -25.49 16.87 56.77
N HIS A 216 -25.89 16.15 57.82
CA HIS A 216 -25.59 14.71 57.93
C HIS A 216 -26.27 13.91 56.80
N ARG A 217 -27.51 14.25 56.44
CA ARG A 217 -28.20 13.63 55.31
C ARG A 217 -27.53 13.96 53.98
N GLU A 218 -27.18 15.22 53.76
CA GLU A 218 -26.65 15.66 52.46
C GLU A 218 -25.21 15.20 52.22
N ALA A 219 -24.40 15.03 53.29
CA ALA A 219 -23.11 14.36 53.18
C ALA A 219 -23.25 12.91 52.67
N GLN A 220 -24.32 12.20 53.07
CA GLN A 220 -24.64 10.87 52.53
C GLN A 220 -25.11 10.95 51.07
N THR A 221 -25.98 11.92 50.73
CA THR A 221 -26.40 12.19 49.33
C THR A 221 -25.19 12.42 48.41
N LEU A 222 -24.25 13.26 48.84
CA LEU A 222 -23.03 13.58 48.09
C LEU A 222 -22.13 12.37 47.92
N GLN A 223 -21.96 11.55 48.96
CA GLN A 223 -21.15 10.34 48.86
C GLN A 223 -21.79 9.28 47.95
N GLN A 224 -23.13 9.17 47.94
CA GLN A 224 -23.85 8.33 46.98
C GLN A 224 -23.63 8.83 45.53
N TYR A 225 -23.86 10.11 45.25
CA TYR A 225 -23.64 10.68 43.91
C TYR A 225 -22.19 10.55 43.43
N ARG A 226 -21.21 10.59 44.33
CA ARG A 226 -19.79 10.35 44.02
C ARG A 226 -19.55 8.91 43.54
N VAL A 227 -20.11 7.92 44.23
CA VAL A 227 -19.99 6.49 43.84
C VAL A 227 -20.76 6.23 42.54
N GLU A 228 -22.00 6.70 42.40
CA GLU A 228 -22.80 6.57 41.17
C GLU A 228 -22.11 7.17 39.95
N LEU A 229 -21.41 8.30 40.11
CA LEU A 229 -20.62 8.92 39.04
C LEU A 229 -19.39 8.06 38.66
N ALA A 230 -18.68 7.51 39.65
CA ALA A 230 -17.53 6.63 39.41
C ALA A 230 -17.93 5.34 38.69
N GLU A 231 -19.03 4.69 39.12
CA GLU A 231 -19.59 3.50 38.46
C GLU A 231 -20.02 3.79 37.02
N LYS A 232 -20.66 4.94 36.77
CA LYS A 232 -21.02 5.37 35.40
C LYS A 232 -19.78 5.64 34.54
N HIS A 233 -18.70 6.18 35.10
CA HIS A 233 -17.43 6.27 34.39
C HIS A 233 -16.85 4.89 34.07
N GLN A 234 -16.83 3.94 35.01
CA GLN A 234 -16.37 2.57 34.74
C GLN A 234 -17.15 1.91 33.59
N GLN A 235 -18.49 2.04 33.57
CA GLN A 235 -19.34 1.53 32.48
C GLN A 235 -19.02 2.19 31.14
N THR A 236 -18.88 3.52 31.12
CA THR A 236 -18.54 4.32 29.92
C THR A 236 -17.18 3.91 29.37
N LEU A 237 -16.19 3.71 30.25
CA LEU A 237 -14.82 3.32 29.88
C LEU A 237 -14.74 1.86 29.41
N ALA A 238 -15.54 0.95 29.96
CA ALA A 238 -15.65 -0.41 29.47
C ALA A 238 -16.19 -0.46 28.02
N LEU A 239 -17.23 0.32 27.71
CA LEU A 239 -17.74 0.47 26.35
C LEU A 239 -16.71 1.12 25.42
N LEU A 240 -15.99 2.13 25.91
CA LEU A 240 -14.95 2.84 25.17
C LEU A 240 -13.75 1.93 24.86
N ARG A 241 -13.35 1.06 25.79
CA ARG A 241 -12.31 0.03 25.59
C ARG A 241 -12.74 -1.04 24.58
N LYS A 242 -13.99 -1.51 24.65
CA LYS A 242 -14.56 -2.43 23.66
C LYS A 242 -14.54 -1.83 22.25
N GLN A 243 -14.97 -0.57 22.12
CA GLN A 243 -14.99 0.15 20.84
C GLN A 243 -13.57 0.46 20.33
N GLN A 244 -12.63 0.76 21.23
CA GLN A 244 -11.21 0.89 20.94
C GLN A 244 -10.63 -0.38 20.33
N THR A 245 -10.87 -1.56 20.91
CA THR A 245 -10.38 -2.84 20.39
C THR A 245 -10.90 -3.14 18.99
N ILE A 246 -12.18 -2.91 18.71
CA ILE A 246 -12.72 -3.09 17.34
C ILE A 246 -11.99 -2.21 16.32
N ILE A 247 -11.71 -0.95 16.66
CA ILE A 247 -11.06 -0.01 15.73
C ILE A 247 -9.56 -0.30 15.58
N LEU A 248 -8.86 -0.68 16.65
CA LEU A 248 -7.40 -0.84 16.66
C LEU A 248 -6.93 -2.25 16.33
N ASP A 249 -7.62 -3.28 16.83
CA ASP A 249 -7.19 -4.69 16.76
C ASP A 249 -7.82 -5.44 15.58
N ASP A 250 -9.01 -5.04 15.12
CA ASP A 250 -9.60 -5.52 13.86
C ASP A 250 -9.30 -4.56 12.69
N GLU A 251 -9.93 -3.38 12.65
CA GLU A 251 -9.99 -2.56 11.42
C GLU A 251 -8.63 -1.96 11.02
N LEU A 252 -7.89 -1.39 11.98
CA LEU A 252 -6.54 -0.88 11.74
C LEU A 252 -5.53 -2.01 11.45
N ILE A 253 -5.70 -3.19 12.03
CA ILE A 253 -4.91 -4.39 11.67
C ILE A 253 -5.24 -4.86 10.26
N GLN A 254 -6.52 -4.86 9.85
CA GLN A 254 -6.94 -5.22 8.51
C GLN A 254 -6.43 -4.22 7.47
N TRP A 255 -6.34 -2.92 7.79
CA TRP A 255 -5.63 -1.94 6.95
C TRP A 255 -4.12 -2.21 6.89
N LYS A 256 -3.44 -2.42 8.03
CA LYS A 256 -2.00 -2.77 8.07
C LYS A 256 -1.70 -4.05 7.27
N ARG A 257 -2.59 -5.04 7.27
CA ARG A 257 -2.49 -6.27 6.45
C ARG A 257 -2.73 -6.00 4.97
N ARG A 258 -3.68 -5.12 4.60
CA ARG A 258 -3.86 -4.71 3.20
C ARG A 258 -2.62 -3.99 2.67
N GLN A 259 -2.02 -3.06 3.43
CA GLN A 259 -0.77 -2.39 3.07
C GLN A 259 0.39 -3.40 2.87
N GLN A 260 0.50 -4.41 3.74
CA GLN A 260 1.49 -5.48 3.59
C GLN A 260 1.30 -6.26 2.28
N LEU A 261 0.05 -6.54 1.88
CA LEU A 261 -0.27 -7.23 0.62
C LEU A 261 -0.07 -6.31 -0.60
N ALA A 262 -0.39 -5.02 -0.51
CA ALA A 262 -0.15 -4.03 -1.55
C ALA A 262 1.35 -3.95 -1.91
N GLY A 263 2.24 -4.07 -0.92
CA GLY A 263 3.70 -4.18 -1.13
C GLY A 263 4.13 -5.38 -1.99
N ASN A 264 3.33 -6.45 -2.03
CA ASN A 264 3.54 -7.63 -2.89
C ASN A 264 2.83 -7.54 -4.25
N GLY A 265 2.15 -6.41 -4.54
CA GLY A 265 1.31 -6.25 -5.73
C GLY A 265 -0.19 -6.47 -5.50
N GLY A 266 -0.64 -6.50 -4.24
CA GLY A 266 -2.03 -6.63 -3.86
C GLY A 266 -2.92 -5.43 -4.23
N PRO A 267 -4.23 -5.52 -3.96
CA PRO A 267 -5.12 -4.36 -4.07
C PRO A 267 -4.64 -3.26 -3.10
N PRO A 268 -4.78 -1.96 -3.48
CA PRO A 268 -4.43 -0.85 -2.59
C PRO A 268 -5.12 -0.92 -1.23
N GLU A 269 -4.44 -0.44 -0.20
CA GLU A 269 -4.87 -0.50 1.20
C GLU A 269 -6.15 0.29 1.51
N GLY A 270 -6.43 1.32 0.71
CA GLY A 270 -7.53 2.26 0.90
C GLY A 270 -7.15 3.46 1.77
N PRO A 271 -7.94 4.54 1.73
CA PRO A 271 -7.66 5.77 2.45
C PRO A 271 -7.70 5.57 3.98
N LEU A 272 -6.78 6.22 4.69
CA LEU A 272 -6.72 6.21 6.15
C LEU A 272 -7.80 7.06 6.82
N ASP A 273 -8.46 7.95 6.08
CA ASP A 273 -9.21 9.07 6.66
C ASP A 273 -10.46 8.62 7.43
N GLY A 274 -11.08 7.50 7.05
CA GLY A 274 -12.15 6.86 7.81
C GLY A 274 -11.66 6.28 9.15
N LEU A 275 -10.49 5.64 9.16
CA LEU A 275 -9.82 5.18 10.38
C LEU A 275 -9.39 6.36 11.25
N GLN A 276 -8.91 7.46 10.64
CA GLN A 276 -8.56 8.68 11.36
C GLN A 276 -9.79 9.27 12.05
N ALA A 277 -10.91 9.45 11.34
CA ALA A 277 -12.14 9.97 11.93
C ALA A 277 -12.65 9.13 13.12
N TRP A 278 -12.48 7.81 13.09
CA TRP A 278 -12.80 6.94 14.24
C TRP A 278 -11.79 7.07 15.39
N CYS A 279 -10.48 7.12 15.11
CA CYS A 279 -9.45 7.33 16.12
C CYS A 279 -9.58 8.72 16.79
N GLU A 280 -9.96 9.74 16.02
CA GLU A 280 -10.26 11.09 16.50
C GLU A 280 -11.51 11.12 17.39
N LYS A 281 -12.60 10.46 17.00
CA LYS A 281 -13.79 10.29 17.85
C LYS A 281 -13.45 9.60 19.18
N LEU A 282 -12.65 8.52 19.13
CA LEU A 282 -12.16 7.86 20.35
C LEU A 282 -11.35 8.83 21.21
N ALA A 283 -10.34 9.51 20.64
CA ALA A 283 -9.50 10.46 21.35
C ALA A 283 -10.32 11.56 22.05
N GLU A 284 -11.35 12.07 21.37
CA GLU A 284 -12.26 13.08 21.92
C GLU A 284 -13.06 12.56 23.13
N PHE A 285 -13.71 11.40 23.04
CA PHE A 285 -14.42 10.81 24.18
C PHE A 285 -13.50 10.44 25.36
N ILE A 286 -12.29 9.96 25.06
CA ILE A 286 -11.26 9.66 26.09
C ILE A 286 -10.84 10.94 26.81
N CYS A 287 -10.55 12.01 26.07
CA CYS A 287 -10.18 13.31 26.66
C CYS A 287 -11.32 13.94 27.48
N GLN A 288 -12.57 13.85 27.01
CA GLN A 288 -13.75 14.32 27.75
C GLN A 288 -13.90 13.57 29.08
N ASN A 289 -13.85 12.23 29.07
CA ASN A 289 -13.89 11.43 30.29
C ASN A 289 -12.70 11.73 31.22
N ARG A 290 -11.47 11.88 30.69
CA ARG A 290 -10.28 12.27 31.48
C ARG A 290 -10.46 13.62 32.18
N GLN A 291 -11.12 14.58 31.54
CA GLN A 291 -11.42 15.89 32.13
C GLN A 291 -12.53 15.82 33.19
N GLN A 292 -13.55 14.99 32.98
CA GLN A 292 -14.62 14.75 33.96
C GLN A 292 -14.07 14.08 35.23
N VAL A 293 -13.24 13.05 35.09
CA VAL A 293 -12.57 12.37 36.20
C VAL A 293 -11.69 13.33 36.99
N ARG A 294 -10.84 14.13 36.32
CA ARG A 294 -10.03 15.18 36.98
C ARG A 294 -10.87 16.24 37.72
N ARG A 295 -12.09 16.53 37.27
CA ARG A 295 -13.03 17.41 37.99
C ARG A 295 -13.64 16.71 39.20
N ALA A 296 -13.95 15.41 39.11
CA ALA A 296 -14.41 14.63 40.26
C ALA A 296 -13.31 14.49 41.35
N GLU A 297 -12.06 14.25 40.95
CA GLU A 297 -10.88 14.29 41.84
C GLU A 297 -10.76 15.65 42.55
N HIS A 298 -10.91 16.76 41.82
CA HIS A 298 -10.85 18.11 42.40
C HIS A 298 -12.02 18.37 43.38
N LEU A 299 -13.25 17.92 43.07
CA LEU A 299 -14.38 18.02 43.98
C LEU A 299 -14.17 17.18 45.26
N TYR A 300 -13.57 15.99 45.15
CA TYR A 300 -13.19 15.19 46.30
C TYR A 300 -12.14 15.92 47.17
N GLN A 301 -11.09 16.49 46.56
CA GLN A 301 -10.06 17.26 47.27
C GLN A 301 -10.60 18.51 47.98
N GLN A 302 -11.61 19.19 47.41
CA GLN A 302 -12.27 20.34 48.05
C GLN A 302 -13.11 19.96 49.28
N LEU A 303 -13.67 18.74 49.32
CA LEU A 303 -14.51 18.25 50.40
C LEU A 303 -14.29 16.75 50.61
N PRO A 304 -13.21 16.35 51.30
CA PRO A 304 -12.91 14.94 51.55
C PRO A 304 -13.94 14.36 52.53
N ILE A 305 -14.79 13.48 52.03
CA ILE A 305 -15.76 12.70 52.81
C ILE A 305 -15.22 11.26 52.81
N PRO A 306 -14.88 10.67 53.98
CA PRO A 306 -14.31 9.32 54.03
C PRO A 306 -15.23 8.26 53.41
N GLY A 307 -14.68 7.44 52.52
CA GLY A 307 -15.39 6.36 51.83
C GLY A 307 -14.62 5.82 50.62
N PRO A 308 -15.16 4.84 49.89
CA PRO A 308 -14.46 4.10 48.83
C PRO A 308 -14.17 4.91 47.54
N ILE A 309 -14.49 6.21 47.53
CA ILE A 309 -14.37 7.05 46.33
C ILE A 309 -12.92 7.29 45.89
N GLU A 310 -11.97 7.27 46.82
CA GLU A 310 -10.55 7.51 46.52
C GLU A 310 -9.95 6.36 45.68
N GLU A 311 -10.25 5.12 46.05
CA GLU A 311 -9.87 3.91 45.30
C GLU A 311 -10.57 3.89 43.93
N LEU A 312 -11.89 4.13 43.91
CA LEU A 312 -12.69 4.12 42.66
C LEU A 312 -12.22 5.19 41.65
N LEU A 313 -11.86 6.40 42.11
CA LEU A 313 -11.32 7.44 41.22
C LEU A 313 -9.92 7.08 40.70
N SER A 314 -9.09 6.44 41.54
CA SER A 314 -7.76 5.96 41.14
C SER A 314 -7.85 4.90 40.03
N ASP A 315 -8.68 3.88 40.21
CA ASP A 315 -8.92 2.82 39.22
C ASP A 315 -9.46 3.38 37.89
N VAL A 316 -10.38 4.33 37.98
CA VAL A 316 -10.96 5.02 36.81
C VAL A 316 -9.89 5.86 36.08
N ASN A 317 -9.07 6.63 36.78
CA ASN A 317 -8.01 7.45 36.17
C ASN A 317 -6.87 6.58 35.58
N GLY A 318 -6.53 5.46 36.23
CA GLY A 318 -5.65 4.43 35.67
C GLY A 318 -6.21 3.86 34.37
N THR A 319 -7.47 3.41 34.38
CA THR A 319 -8.17 2.88 33.19
C THR A 319 -8.20 3.87 32.02
N VAL A 320 -8.48 5.16 32.29
CA VAL A 320 -8.41 6.22 31.27
C VAL A 320 -6.99 6.38 30.71
N THR A 321 -5.97 6.27 31.56
CA THR A 321 -4.57 6.42 31.19
C THR A 321 -4.08 5.26 30.32
N ASP A 322 -4.50 4.02 30.60
CA ASP A 322 -4.23 2.85 29.75
C ASP A 322 -4.97 2.90 28.41
N ILE A 323 -6.21 3.44 28.41
CA ILE A 323 -6.99 3.63 27.18
C ILE A 323 -6.31 4.68 26.27
N ILE A 324 -5.90 5.85 26.79
CA ILE A 324 -5.22 6.87 25.97
C ILE A 324 -3.83 6.41 25.52
N SER A 325 -3.08 5.70 26.37
CA SER A 325 -1.77 5.13 26.02
C SER A 325 -1.87 4.12 24.87
N ALA A 326 -2.82 3.17 24.96
CA ALA A 326 -3.07 2.20 23.90
C ALA A 326 -3.52 2.85 22.59
N LEU A 327 -4.30 3.93 22.63
CA LEU A 327 -4.72 4.66 21.44
C LEU A 327 -3.53 5.35 20.75
N VAL A 328 -2.77 6.15 21.50
CA VAL A 328 -1.64 6.93 20.97
C VAL A 328 -0.56 6.01 20.37
N THR A 329 -0.21 4.94 21.08
CA THR A 329 0.82 3.99 20.64
C THR A 329 0.41 3.19 19.40
N SER A 330 -0.86 2.75 19.31
CA SER A 330 -1.34 1.95 18.17
C SER A 330 -1.56 2.74 16.88
N THR A 331 -1.85 4.04 17.01
CA THR A 331 -2.19 4.96 15.92
C THR A 331 -1.03 5.78 15.37
N PHE A 332 0.16 5.64 15.94
CA PHE A 332 1.43 6.03 15.31
C PHE A 332 1.82 4.97 14.28
N ILE A 333 1.62 5.25 12.99
CA ILE A 333 1.69 4.24 11.92
C ILE A 333 2.52 4.70 10.73
N ILE A 334 3.13 3.74 10.03
CA ILE A 334 3.78 3.99 8.74
C ILE A 334 2.70 4.04 7.66
N GLU A 335 2.37 5.25 7.21
CA GLU A 335 1.42 5.53 6.13
C GLU A 335 1.99 5.13 4.77
N LYS A 336 3.28 5.41 4.53
CA LYS A 336 4.01 4.99 3.34
C LYS A 336 5.27 4.24 3.74
N GLN A 337 5.27 2.93 3.47
CA GLN A 337 6.39 2.05 3.78
C GLN A 337 7.65 2.44 2.99
N PRO A 338 8.86 2.30 3.58
CA PRO A 338 10.09 2.31 2.80
C PRO A 338 10.12 1.11 1.82
N PRO A 339 10.89 1.17 0.73
CA PRO A 339 11.07 0.03 -0.17
C PRO A 339 11.56 -1.21 0.59
N GLN A 340 10.90 -2.36 0.39
CA GLN A 340 11.23 -3.61 1.09
C GLN A 340 12.65 -4.13 0.77
N VAL A 341 13.19 -3.76 -0.40
CA VAL A 341 14.57 -4.05 -0.80
C VAL A 341 15.31 -2.71 -0.96
N LEU A 342 16.29 -2.47 -0.08
CA LEU A 342 17.09 -1.24 -0.06
C LEU A 342 18.50 -1.51 -0.58
N LYS A 343 18.91 -0.77 -1.62
CA LYS A 343 20.31 -0.69 -2.04
C LYS A 343 21.03 0.40 -1.25
N THR A 344 22.23 0.11 -0.75
CA THR A 344 23.07 1.09 -0.04
C THR A 344 23.34 2.33 -0.91
N GLN A 345 23.53 3.48 -0.26
CA GLN A 345 23.73 4.81 -0.85
C GLN A 345 22.57 5.34 -1.73
N THR A 346 21.55 4.52 -2.00
CA THR A 346 20.38 4.91 -2.81
C THR A 346 19.39 5.68 -1.94
N LYS A 347 18.85 6.79 -2.48
CA LYS A 347 17.81 7.58 -1.79
C LYS A 347 16.50 6.80 -1.74
N PHE A 348 15.83 6.83 -0.59
CA PHE A 348 14.51 6.26 -0.38
C PHE A 348 13.65 7.16 0.51
N ALA A 349 12.34 6.89 0.54
CA ALA A 349 11.37 7.68 1.26
C ALA A 349 10.41 6.82 2.09
N ALA A 350 9.86 7.40 3.15
CA ALA A 350 8.79 6.84 3.98
C ALA A 350 7.89 7.96 4.52
N THR A 351 6.71 7.62 5.03
CA THR A 351 5.81 8.58 5.69
C THR A 351 5.19 7.93 6.92
N VAL A 352 5.21 8.65 8.04
CA VAL A 352 4.68 8.20 9.33
C VAL A 352 3.59 9.18 9.77
N ARG A 353 2.41 8.69 10.14
CA ARG A 353 1.21 9.47 10.47
C ARG A 353 0.73 9.12 11.88
N LEU A 354 0.31 10.11 12.67
CA LEU A 354 -0.33 9.91 13.97
C LEU A 354 -1.82 10.23 13.84
N LEU A 355 -2.68 9.21 13.79
CA LEU A 355 -4.11 9.37 13.50
C LEU A 355 -4.89 10.17 14.58
N VAL A 356 -4.27 10.48 15.72
CA VAL A 356 -4.88 11.28 16.81
C VAL A 356 -4.19 12.64 17.03
N GLY A 357 -3.20 12.98 16.20
CA GLY A 357 -2.34 14.17 16.40
C GLY A 357 -3.05 15.52 16.32
N GLY A 358 -4.15 15.59 15.56
CA GLY A 358 -5.06 16.74 15.53
C GLY A 358 -5.75 16.92 16.89
N LYS A 359 -6.64 15.99 17.25
CA LYS A 359 -7.48 16.05 18.47
C LYS A 359 -6.71 16.11 19.78
N LEU A 360 -5.53 15.49 19.87
CA LEU A 360 -4.69 15.53 21.07
C LEU A 360 -3.79 16.77 21.17
N ASN A 361 -3.92 17.73 20.24
CA ASN A 361 -3.13 18.97 20.18
C ASN A 361 -1.60 18.77 20.10
N VAL A 362 -1.13 17.57 19.70
CA VAL A 362 0.30 17.25 19.53
C VAL A 362 0.94 18.17 18.48
N HIS A 363 0.15 18.65 17.51
CA HIS A 363 0.57 19.65 16.53
C HIS A 363 0.96 21.03 17.11
N MET A 364 0.63 21.33 18.36
CA MET A 364 1.02 22.60 19.02
C MET A 364 2.51 22.62 19.44
N ASN A 365 3.12 21.45 19.61
CA ASN A 365 4.57 21.29 19.77
C ASN A 365 5.00 20.04 18.98
N PRO A 366 5.11 20.15 17.64
CA PRO A 366 5.22 18.99 16.77
C PRO A 366 6.50 18.20 17.05
N PRO A 367 6.42 16.92 17.41
CA PRO A 367 7.60 16.17 17.83
C PRO A 367 8.49 15.80 16.65
N GLN A 368 9.77 15.53 16.96
CA GLN A 368 10.67 14.90 16.00
C GLN A 368 10.42 13.39 15.97
N VAL A 369 10.38 12.84 14.76
CA VAL A 369 10.45 11.40 14.48
C VAL A 369 11.87 11.09 14.00
N LYS A 370 12.46 10.03 14.55
CA LYS A 370 13.79 9.51 14.22
C LYS A 370 13.65 8.11 13.63
N ALA A 371 14.33 7.84 12.52
CA ALA A 371 14.40 6.55 11.86
C ALA A 371 15.72 5.84 12.21
N THR A 372 15.64 4.59 12.67
CA THR A 372 16.80 3.78 13.08
C THR A 372 16.72 2.40 12.41
N ILE A 373 17.82 1.93 11.80
CA ILE A 373 17.86 0.56 11.23
C ILE A 373 18.33 -0.44 12.29
N ILE A 374 17.54 -1.48 12.50
CA ILE A 374 17.79 -2.55 13.47
C ILE A 374 17.63 -3.93 12.82
N SER A 375 18.32 -4.93 13.36
CA SER A 375 18.25 -6.31 12.87
C SER A 375 17.01 -7.06 13.36
N GLU A 376 16.71 -8.21 12.73
CA GLU A 376 15.67 -9.14 13.19
C GLU A 376 15.83 -9.54 14.69
N GLN A 377 17.07 -9.70 15.18
CA GLN A 377 17.32 -10.01 16.60
C GLN A 377 17.02 -8.83 17.52
N GLN A 378 17.47 -7.62 17.18
CA GLN A 378 17.21 -6.42 17.96
C GLN A 378 15.71 -6.08 18.00
N ALA A 379 15.00 -6.24 16.89
CA ALA A 379 13.56 -6.06 16.83
C ALA A 379 12.80 -7.04 17.75
N LYS A 380 13.29 -8.28 17.89
CA LYS A 380 12.74 -9.28 18.83
C LYS A 380 13.08 -8.96 20.30
N ALA A 381 14.28 -8.43 20.58
CA ALA A 381 14.70 -8.01 21.92
C ALA A 381 13.89 -6.81 22.43
N LEU A 382 13.66 -5.80 21.58
CA LEU A 382 12.87 -4.61 21.91
C LEU A 382 11.43 -4.93 22.36
N LEU A 383 10.83 -6.05 21.91
CA LEU A 383 9.49 -6.46 22.34
C LEU A 383 9.46 -7.19 23.69
N LYS A 384 10.62 -7.58 24.21
CA LYS A 384 10.77 -8.20 25.54
C LYS A 384 11.21 -7.20 26.61
N ASN A 385 11.41 -5.93 26.24
CA ASN A 385 12.05 -4.91 27.08
C ASN A 385 13.48 -5.25 27.52
N GLU A 386 14.18 -6.08 26.73
CA GLU A 386 15.64 -6.20 26.79
C GLU A 386 16.25 -4.87 26.28
N SER A 387 17.15 -4.25 27.04
CA SER A 387 17.54 -2.83 26.89
C SER A 387 18.50 -2.52 25.73
N THR A 388 18.09 -2.77 24.48
CA THR A 388 18.91 -2.59 23.27
C THR A 388 18.71 -1.25 22.53
N ARG A 389 18.03 -0.26 23.16
CA ARG A 389 17.55 0.97 22.49
C ARG A 389 18.62 1.82 21.79
N ASN A 390 19.88 1.74 22.20
CA ASN A 390 20.95 2.57 21.63
C ASN A 390 21.77 1.86 20.52
N GLU A 391 21.47 0.61 20.18
CA GLU A 391 22.25 -0.16 19.21
C GLU A 391 21.64 -0.15 17.80
N SER A 392 22.14 0.71 16.89
CA SER A 392 21.78 0.59 15.47
C SER A 392 22.54 -0.55 14.79
N SER A 393 21.84 -1.28 13.90
CA SER A 393 22.45 -2.20 12.92
C SER A 393 22.94 -1.47 11.65
N GLY A 394 23.12 -0.15 11.68
CA GLY A 394 23.58 0.62 10.51
C GLY A 394 23.33 2.12 10.61
N ASP A 395 23.69 2.81 9.52
CA ASP A 395 23.73 4.26 9.43
C ASP A 395 22.75 4.74 8.35
N ILE A 396 21.64 5.38 8.73
CA ILE A 396 20.74 6.09 7.80
C ILE A 396 21.07 7.59 7.83
N LEU A 397 21.28 8.20 6.66
CA LEU A 397 21.40 9.64 6.48
C LEU A 397 20.01 10.28 6.31
N ASN A 398 19.85 11.53 6.75
CA ASN A 398 18.58 12.29 6.73
C ASN A 398 17.45 11.57 7.50
N ASN A 399 17.80 10.98 8.65
CA ASN A 399 16.95 10.06 9.40
C ASN A 399 16.13 10.73 10.53
N SER A 400 16.10 12.06 10.62
CA SER A 400 15.21 12.80 11.52
C SER A 400 14.28 13.72 10.71
N CYS A 401 13.01 13.78 11.11
CA CYS A 401 11.98 14.62 10.48
C CYS A 401 11.00 15.11 11.56
N VAL A 402 10.60 16.38 11.53
CA VAL A 402 9.55 16.92 12.43
C VAL A 402 8.18 16.61 11.84
N MET A 403 7.17 16.34 12.67
CA MET A 403 5.80 16.10 12.18
C MET A 403 5.17 17.40 11.64
N GLU A 404 4.60 17.34 10.43
CA GLU A 404 3.91 18.44 9.77
C GLU A 404 2.39 18.28 9.93
N TYR A 405 1.67 19.34 10.33
CA TYR A 405 0.22 19.32 10.50
C TYR A 405 -0.51 20.03 9.35
N HIS A 406 -1.40 19.31 8.67
CA HIS A 406 -2.18 19.83 7.55
C HIS A 406 -3.60 20.18 8.02
N GLN A 407 -3.86 21.47 8.24
CA GLN A 407 -5.13 21.96 8.80
C GLN A 407 -6.38 21.54 8.01
N ALA A 408 -6.29 21.48 6.68
CA ALA A 408 -7.42 21.13 5.81
C ALA A 408 -7.85 19.65 5.88
N THR A 409 -6.99 18.77 6.40
CA THR A 409 -7.21 17.31 6.45
C THR A 409 -7.08 16.73 7.87
N GLY A 410 -6.68 17.54 8.86
CA GLY A 410 -6.40 17.11 10.23
C GLY A 410 -5.18 16.19 10.38
N THR A 411 -4.40 15.97 9.31
CA THR A 411 -3.34 14.96 9.30
C THR A 411 -2.03 15.48 9.89
N LEU A 412 -1.50 14.77 10.90
CA LEU A 412 -0.17 15.00 11.45
C LEU A 412 0.79 13.90 10.95
N SER A 413 1.71 14.24 10.05
CA SER A 413 2.61 13.27 9.39
C SER A 413 4.06 13.76 9.28
N ALA A 414 5.04 12.86 9.45
CA ALA A 414 6.46 13.10 9.18
C ALA A 414 6.86 12.56 7.79
N HIS A 415 7.32 13.45 6.91
CA HIS A 415 7.64 13.14 5.52
C HIS A 415 9.15 12.93 5.29
N PHE A 416 9.62 11.71 5.50
CA PHE A 416 11.00 11.32 5.18
C PHE A 416 11.18 11.17 3.66
N ARG A 417 11.56 12.25 2.96
CA ARG A 417 11.67 12.27 1.48
C ARG A 417 13.02 11.76 0.95
N ASN A 418 14.10 11.90 1.73
CA ASN A 418 15.48 11.87 1.26
C ASN A 418 16.42 10.93 2.05
N MET A 419 15.91 9.88 2.71
CA MET A 419 16.74 8.97 3.50
C MET A 419 17.73 8.20 2.62
N SER A 420 18.89 7.81 3.15
CA SER A 420 19.85 6.94 2.43
C SER A 420 20.64 6.05 3.39
N LEU A 421 20.72 4.75 3.10
CA LEU A 421 21.43 3.77 3.93
C LEU A 421 22.92 3.78 3.58
N LYS A 422 23.75 4.39 4.43
CA LYS A 422 25.19 4.58 4.20
C LYS A 422 25.99 3.30 4.51
N ARG A 423 25.70 2.65 5.63
CA ARG A 423 26.32 1.39 6.08
C ARG A 423 25.29 0.50 6.76
N ILE A 424 25.55 -0.81 6.75
CA ILE A 424 24.82 -1.81 7.53
C ILE A 424 25.84 -2.70 8.26
N LYS A 425 25.56 -3.02 9.51
CA LYS A 425 26.31 -3.98 10.33
C LYS A 425 25.64 -5.35 10.18
N ARG A 426 26.43 -6.40 10.03
CA ARG A 426 25.95 -7.78 9.91
C ARG A 426 26.59 -8.65 10.97
N SER A 427 25.95 -9.75 11.31
CA SER A 427 26.54 -10.80 12.15
C SER A 427 27.60 -11.58 11.35
N ASP A 428 28.77 -11.85 11.92
CA ASP A 428 29.74 -12.79 11.35
C ASP A 428 29.16 -14.21 11.38
N ARG A 429 28.51 -14.63 10.28
CA ARG A 429 27.92 -15.98 10.15
C ARG A 429 28.87 -16.93 9.44
N ARG A 430 29.14 -18.06 10.09
CA ARG A 430 29.73 -19.25 9.46
C ARG A 430 28.57 -20.18 9.08
N GLY A 431 28.18 -20.22 7.81
CA GLY A 431 27.03 -21.01 7.37
C GLY A 431 26.70 -20.85 5.89
N ALA A 432 25.59 -21.45 5.44
CA ALA A 432 25.13 -21.47 4.06
C ALA A 432 23.95 -20.50 3.78
N GLU A 433 23.62 -19.61 4.71
CA GLU A 433 22.59 -18.57 4.52
C GLU A 433 23.15 -17.41 3.69
N SER A 434 22.35 -16.83 2.80
CA SER A 434 22.83 -15.78 1.92
C SER A 434 22.68 -14.38 2.52
N VAL A 435 23.60 -13.49 2.14
CA VAL A 435 23.58 -12.04 2.50
C VAL A 435 22.27 -11.34 2.09
N THR A 436 21.53 -11.92 1.14
CA THR A 436 20.22 -11.46 0.66
C THR A 436 19.02 -11.91 1.50
N GLU A 437 19.21 -12.79 2.49
CA GLU A 437 18.15 -13.31 3.36
C GLU A 437 18.14 -12.66 4.76
N GLU A 438 19.18 -11.90 5.13
CA GLU A 438 19.22 -11.15 6.38
C GLU A 438 18.16 -10.05 6.42
N LYS A 439 17.27 -10.10 7.40
CA LYS A 439 16.17 -9.14 7.56
C LYS A 439 16.52 -8.04 8.57
N PHE A 440 16.18 -6.82 8.17
CA PHE A 440 16.31 -5.59 8.97
C PHE A 440 14.98 -4.84 8.90
N THR A 441 14.69 -4.01 9.91
CA THR A 441 13.57 -3.07 9.87
C THR A 441 14.07 -1.66 10.16
N ILE A 442 13.36 -0.67 9.61
CA ILE A 442 13.50 0.71 10.03
C ILE A 442 12.46 0.92 11.14
N LEU A 443 12.95 1.06 12.37
CA LEU A 443 12.16 1.53 13.49
C LEU A 443 11.98 3.04 13.36
N PHE A 444 10.78 3.53 13.64
CA PHE A 444 10.48 4.96 13.73
C PHE A 444 10.09 5.28 15.17
N GLU A 445 10.83 6.19 15.78
CA GLU A 445 10.75 6.54 17.20
C GLU A 445 10.40 8.02 17.33
N SER A 446 9.57 8.39 18.30
CA SER A 446 9.22 9.77 18.60
C SER A 446 8.89 9.91 20.08
N HIS A 447 9.08 11.09 20.65
CA HIS A 447 8.81 11.38 22.05
C HIS A 447 7.93 12.62 22.16
N PHE A 448 6.78 12.49 22.80
CA PHE A 448 5.88 13.59 23.14
C PHE A 448 5.04 13.22 24.37
N SER A 449 4.60 14.23 25.12
CA SER A 449 3.73 14.06 26.29
C SER A 449 2.28 14.43 25.97
N VAL A 450 1.32 13.72 26.56
CA VAL A 450 -0.12 13.94 26.32
C VAL A 450 -0.82 14.23 27.64
N GLY A 451 -1.00 15.52 27.94
CA GLY A 451 -1.72 15.98 29.13
C GLY A 451 -1.00 15.73 30.47
N GLY A 452 0.34 15.73 30.46
CA GLY A 452 1.21 15.67 31.63
C GLY A 452 2.14 14.46 31.70
N ASN A 453 1.79 13.35 31.05
CA ASN A 453 2.55 12.09 31.13
C ASN A 453 3.40 11.90 29.86
N GLU A 454 4.64 11.41 30.01
CA GLU A 454 5.43 10.85 28.90
C GLU A 454 4.87 9.47 28.52
N LEU A 455 4.71 9.21 27.22
CA LEU A 455 4.24 7.92 26.69
C LEU A 455 5.35 7.23 25.91
N VAL A 456 5.52 5.92 26.15
CA VAL A 456 6.64 5.13 25.63
C VAL A 456 6.12 3.97 24.78
N PHE A 457 6.61 3.84 23.56
CA PHE A 457 6.02 3.03 22.49
C PHE A 457 6.55 1.58 22.48
N GLN A 458 5.65 0.59 22.34
CA GLN A 458 5.98 -0.83 22.18
C GLN A 458 4.94 -1.55 21.27
N PRO A 459 5.34 -2.14 20.12
CA PRO A 459 4.40 -2.88 19.25
C PRO A 459 4.18 -4.34 19.71
N GLY A 460 2.93 -4.77 19.94
CA GLY A 460 2.60 -6.12 20.43
C GLY A 460 2.69 -7.29 19.44
N ARG A 461 3.63 -7.31 18.47
CA ARG A 461 3.74 -8.38 17.46
C ARG A 461 5.18 -8.82 17.18
N VAL A 462 5.51 -10.07 17.52
CA VAL A 462 6.83 -10.71 17.27
C VAL A 462 7.31 -10.45 15.82
N PRO A 463 8.39 -9.69 15.61
CA PRO A 463 8.80 -9.30 14.27
C PRO A 463 9.37 -10.48 13.47
N PHE A 464 9.19 -10.42 12.16
CA PHE A 464 9.79 -11.36 11.18
C PHE A 464 9.42 -12.84 11.32
N ALA A 465 8.37 -13.18 12.06
CA ALA A 465 7.78 -14.53 12.04
C ALA A 465 7.28 -14.86 10.62
N VAL A 466 7.85 -15.90 10.01
CA VAL A 466 7.54 -16.40 8.66
C VAL A 466 7.39 -17.93 8.76
N PRO A 467 6.37 -18.55 8.14
CA PRO A 467 6.23 -20.01 8.12
C PRO A 467 7.36 -20.69 7.33
N ASP A 468 7.89 -21.81 7.85
CA ASP A 468 8.90 -22.62 7.14
C ASP A 468 8.38 -23.22 5.82
N LYS A 469 7.07 -23.43 5.75
CA LYS A 469 6.34 -23.90 4.56
C LYS A 469 5.00 -23.19 4.42
N VAL A 470 4.55 -23.01 3.18
CA VAL A 470 3.27 -22.36 2.82
C VAL A 470 2.45 -23.31 1.93
N MET A 471 1.12 -23.32 2.08
CA MET A 471 0.24 -24.11 1.21
C MET A 471 0.25 -23.59 -0.23
N TRP A 472 0.23 -24.48 -1.21
CA TRP A 472 0.28 -24.14 -2.63
C TRP A 472 -0.88 -23.22 -3.06
N SER A 473 -2.07 -23.43 -2.51
CA SER A 473 -3.24 -22.56 -2.67
C SER A 473 -2.95 -21.09 -2.32
N GLN A 474 -2.33 -20.84 -1.15
CA GLN A 474 -1.93 -19.50 -0.72
C GLN A 474 -0.78 -18.93 -1.57
N LEU A 475 0.15 -19.79 -2.02
CA LEU A 475 1.25 -19.38 -2.89
C LEU A 475 0.76 -19.02 -4.31
N CYS A 476 -0.28 -19.68 -4.82
CA CYS A 476 -0.93 -19.32 -6.09
C CYS A 476 -1.45 -17.88 -6.08
N GLU A 477 -2.12 -17.47 -4.99
CA GLU A 477 -2.61 -16.10 -4.83
C GLU A 477 -1.45 -15.10 -4.84
N ALA A 478 -0.38 -15.37 -4.08
CA ALA A 478 0.81 -14.51 -4.01
C ALA A 478 1.54 -14.41 -5.36
N LEU A 479 1.70 -15.53 -6.08
CA LEU A 479 2.32 -15.56 -7.41
C LEU A 479 1.49 -14.79 -8.44
N ASN A 480 0.17 -14.97 -8.46
CA ASN A 480 -0.74 -14.26 -9.38
C ASN A 480 -0.80 -12.75 -9.08
N MET A 481 -0.84 -12.38 -7.80
CA MET A 481 -0.78 -11.01 -7.30
C MET A 481 0.51 -10.31 -7.74
N LYS A 482 1.67 -10.92 -7.47
CA LYS A 482 2.98 -10.40 -7.85
C LYS A 482 3.12 -10.31 -9.38
N PHE A 483 2.67 -11.32 -10.11
CA PHE A 483 2.71 -11.35 -11.58
C PHE A 483 1.88 -10.22 -12.21
N LYS A 484 0.63 -10.02 -11.78
CA LYS A 484 -0.22 -8.91 -12.26
C LYS A 484 0.44 -7.54 -12.02
N SER A 485 1.05 -7.35 -10.85
CA SER A 485 1.71 -6.10 -10.49
C SER A 485 3.01 -5.86 -11.27
N GLU A 486 3.88 -6.86 -11.36
CA GLU A 486 5.21 -6.74 -11.99
C GLU A 486 5.10 -6.60 -13.52
N VAL A 487 4.24 -7.41 -14.16
CA VAL A 487 3.92 -7.27 -15.59
C VAL A 487 2.99 -6.07 -15.86
N GLN A 488 2.45 -5.46 -14.80
CA GLN A 488 1.49 -4.35 -14.83
C GLN A 488 0.28 -4.66 -15.73
N SER A 489 -0.32 -5.84 -15.54
CA SER A 489 -1.41 -6.38 -16.36
C SER A 489 -2.59 -6.81 -15.51
N SER A 490 -3.81 -6.58 -16.02
CA SER A 490 -5.03 -7.19 -15.50
C SER A 490 -5.10 -8.70 -15.78
N ARG A 491 -4.46 -9.17 -16.87
CA ARG A 491 -4.35 -10.59 -17.24
C ARG A 491 -3.32 -11.27 -16.34
N GLY A 492 -3.82 -11.86 -15.26
CA GLY A 492 -3.05 -12.72 -14.36
C GLY A 492 -2.85 -14.14 -14.88
N LEU A 493 -2.42 -15.02 -13.98
CA LEU A 493 -2.26 -16.45 -14.22
C LEU A 493 -3.63 -17.15 -14.29
N THR A 494 -3.84 -18.01 -15.28
CA THR A 494 -5.03 -18.90 -15.36
C THR A 494 -4.86 -20.13 -14.45
N LYS A 495 -5.94 -20.91 -14.24
CA LYS A 495 -5.86 -22.21 -13.55
C LYS A 495 -4.83 -23.15 -14.20
N GLU A 496 -4.72 -23.13 -15.54
CA GLU A 496 -3.76 -23.93 -16.31
C GLU A 496 -2.31 -23.44 -16.08
N ASN A 497 -2.10 -22.11 -16.03
CA ASN A 497 -0.78 -21.56 -15.73
C ASN A 497 -0.34 -21.93 -14.30
N LEU A 498 -1.26 -21.88 -13.33
CA LEU A 498 -1.00 -22.33 -11.96
C LEU A 498 -0.73 -23.84 -11.90
N LEU A 499 -1.45 -24.66 -12.67
CA LEU A 499 -1.18 -26.10 -12.78
C LEU A 499 0.23 -26.38 -13.33
N PHE A 500 0.64 -25.72 -14.41
CA PHE A 500 2.00 -25.83 -14.94
C PHE A 500 3.07 -25.42 -13.91
N LEU A 501 2.82 -24.36 -13.14
CA LEU A 501 3.73 -23.91 -12.08
C LEU A 501 3.81 -24.94 -10.94
N ALA A 502 2.70 -25.59 -10.58
CA ALA A 502 2.66 -26.67 -9.60
C ALA A 502 3.45 -27.90 -10.09
N GLN A 503 3.19 -28.34 -11.32
CA GLN A 503 3.91 -29.44 -11.98
C GLN A 503 5.42 -29.17 -12.03
N LYS A 504 5.83 -27.93 -12.38
CA LYS A 504 7.23 -27.48 -12.40
C LYS A 504 7.88 -27.48 -11.01
N LEU A 505 7.20 -26.93 -10.00
CA LEU A 505 7.76 -26.75 -8.66
C LEU A 505 7.86 -28.07 -7.88
N PHE A 506 6.80 -28.90 -7.94
CA PHE A 506 6.77 -30.19 -7.26
C PHE A 506 7.37 -31.34 -8.08
N ASN A 507 7.82 -31.08 -9.32
CA ASN A 507 8.29 -32.08 -10.28
C ASN A 507 7.31 -33.28 -10.41
N SER A 508 6.03 -32.95 -10.59
CA SER A 508 4.89 -33.89 -10.49
C SER A 508 4.03 -33.86 -11.76
N SER A 509 3.36 -34.97 -12.04
CA SER A 509 2.53 -35.20 -13.24
C SER A 509 1.02 -35.28 -12.96
N MET A 510 0.55 -34.72 -11.85
CA MET A 510 -0.87 -34.59 -11.56
C MET A 510 -1.52 -33.58 -12.51
N ASN A 511 -2.76 -33.85 -12.94
CA ASN A 511 -3.43 -33.10 -14.01
C ASN A 511 -4.53 -32.15 -13.51
N HIS A 512 -4.84 -32.13 -12.20
CA HIS A 512 -5.81 -31.21 -11.62
C HIS A 512 -5.12 -30.29 -10.60
N LEU A 513 -5.45 -29.00 -10.65
CA LEU A 513 -4.88 -28.01 -9.72
C LEU A 513 -5.27 -28.29 -8.26
N GLU A 514 -6.42 -28.95 -8.07
CA GLU A 514 -6.99 -29.22 -6.74
C GLU A 514 -6.20 -30.28 -5.96
N ASP A 515 -5.55 -31.22 -6.65
CA ASP A 515 -4.61 -32.21 -6.08
C ASP A 515 -3.48 -31.52 -5.31
N TYR A 516 -3.04 -30.35 -5.81
CA TYR A 516 -1.94 -29.58 -5.22
C TYR A 516 -2.37 -28.65 -4.09
N ASN A 517 -3.65 -28.31 -3.93
CA ASN A 517 -4.10 -27.21 -3.05
C ASN A 517 -3.61 -27.31 -1.59
N ASN A 518 -3.49 -28.55 -1.09
CA ASN A 518 -3.06 -28.87 0.28
C ASN A 518 -1.56 -29.21 0.40
N MET A 519 -0.83 -29.28 -0.73
CA MET A 519 0.61 -29.51 -0.71
C MET A 519 1.35 -28.26 -0.19
N THR A 520 2.43 -28.47 0.55
CA THR A 520 3.21 -27.38 1.17
C THR A 520 4.56 -27.19 0.49
N VAL A 521 4.88 -25.94 0.14
CA VAL A 521 6.16 -25.52 -0.44
C VAL A 521 7.06 -24.94 0.66
N SER A 522 8.32 -25.39 0.77
CA SER A 522 9.32 -24.75 1.63
C SER A 522 10.00 -23.56 0.95
N TRP A 523 10.58 -22.65 1.74
CA TRP A 523 11.42 -21.58 1.18
C TRP A 523 12.60 -22.13 0.36
N ALA A 524 13.16 -23.28 0.77
CA ALA A 524 14.26 -23.91 0.06
C ALA A 524 13.83 -24.40 -1.33
N GLN A 525 12.71 -25.12 -1.46
CA GLN A 525 12.14 -25.55 -2.74
C GLN A 525 11.80 -24.36 -3.66
N PHE A 526 11.41 -23.22 -3.08
CA PHE A 526 11.05 -22.03 -3.83
C PHE A 526 12.26 -21.25 -4.37
N ASN A 527 13.31 -21.06 -3.55
CA ASN A 527 14.40 -20.12 -3.86
C ASN A 527 15.81 -20.47 -3.30
N ARG A 528 16.08 -21.73 -2.93
CA ARG A 528 17.46 -22.21 -2.65
C ARG A 528 17.83 -23.47 -3.44
N GLU A 529 16.88 -24.38 -3.60
CA GLU A 529 17.02 -25.61 -4.39
C GLU A 529 16.85 -25.30 -5.88
N ASN A 530 17.72 -25.88 -6.71
CA ASN A 530 17.61 -25.77 -8.16
C ASN A 530 16.51 -26.71 -8.67
N LEU A 531 15.79 -26.28 -9.71
CA LEU A 531 14.82 -27.16 -10.39
C LEU A 531 15.52 -28.37 -11.03
N PRO A 532 14.89 -29.57 -11.09
CA PRO A 532 15.50 -30.77 -11.63
C PRO A 532 16.08 -30.59 -13.05
N GLY A 533 17.35 -30.94 -13.21
CA GLY A 533 18.08 -30.77 -14.47
C GLY A 533 18.45 -29.32 -14.81
N ARG A 534 18.34 -28.37 -13.87
CA ARG A 534 18.66 -26.94 -14.04
C ARG A 534 19.68 -26.45 -13.01
N ASN A 535 20.26 -25.29 -13.30
CA ASN A 535 21.24 -24.59 -12.47
C ASN A 535 20.65 -23.34 -11.78
N TYR A 536 19.32 -23.28 -11.65
CA TYR A 536 18.57 -22.14 -11.13
C TYR A 536 17.32 -22.58 -10.35
N THR A 537 16.83 -21.71 -9.47
CA THR A 537 15.67 -21.95 -8.60
C THR A 537 14.33 -21.67 -9.28
N PHE A 538 13.21 -22.16 -8.72
CA PHE A 538 11.88 -21.85 -9.23
C PHE A 538 11.61 -20.35 -9.30
N TRP A 539 11.96 -19.61 -8.25
CA TRP A 539 11.77 -18.16 -8.21
C TRP A 539 12.62 -17.43 -9.27
N GLN A 540 13.90 -17.80 -9.44
CA GLN A 540 14.76 -17.20 -10.48
C GLN A 540 14.18 -17.35 -11.89
N TRP A 541 13.57 -18.50 -12.18
CA TRP A 541 12.88 -18.75 -13.44
C TRP A 541 11.63 -17.86 -13.60
N PHE A 542 10.80 -17.80 -12.57
CA PHE A 542 9.53 -17.06 -12.59
C PHE A 542 9.75 -15.54 -12.64
N ASP A 543 10.76 -15.02 -11.93
CA ASP A 543 11.18 -13.62 -11.97
C ASP A 543 11.70 -13.23 -13.36
N GLY A 544 12.51 -14.08 -13.99
CA GLY A 544 12.94 -13.91 -15.38
C GLY A 544 11.77 -13.85 -16.38
N VAL A 545 10.72 -14.67 -16.17
CA VAL A 545 9.48 -14.62 -16.96
C VAL A 545 8.72 -13.31 -16.76
N MET A 546 8.58 -12.82 -15.53
CA MET A 546 7.95 -11.52 -15.26
C MET A 546 8.72 -10.37 -15.90
N GLU A 547 10.05 -10.37 -15.80
CA GLU A 547 10.92 -9.30 -16.28
C GLU A 547 10.94 -9.21 -17.82
N VAL A 548 10.99 -10.33 -18.55
CA VAL A 548 10.91 -10.30 -20.04
C VAL A 548 9.51 -9.87 -20.52
N LEU A 549 8.45 -10.29 -19.83
CA LEU A 549 7.08 -9.83 -20.10
C LEU A 549 6.97 -8.32 -19.91
N LYS A 550 7.32 -7.83 -18.73
CA LYS A 550 7.32 -6.41 -18.33
C LYS A 550 8.10 -5.51 -19.28
N LYS A 551 9.31 -5.93 -19.71
CA LYS A 551 10.20 -5.12 -20.57
C LYS A 551 9.84 -5.13 -22.05
N HIS A 552 9.40 -6.27 -22.61
CA HIS A 552 9.28 -6.43 -24.06
C HIS A 552 7.93 -6.97 -24.55
N LEU A 553 7.24 -7.79 -23.75
CA LEU A 553 6.15 -8.62 -24.26
C LEU A 553 4.76 -8.29 -23.67
N LYS A 554 4.65 -7.28 -22.81
CA LYS A 554 3.42 -6.86 -22.12
C LYS A 554 2.18 -6.74 -23.04
N PRO A 555 2.23 -6.11 -24.24
CA PRO A 555 1.08 -6.07 -25.15
C PRO A 555 0.67 -7.47 -25.64
N HIS A 556 1.65 -8.25 -26.13
CA HIS A 556 1.46 -9.62 -26.60
C HIS A 556 0.90 -10.56 -25.52
N TRP A 557 1.23 -10.31 -24.24
CA TRP A 557 0.64 -11.01 -23.11
C TRP A 557 -0.81 -10.58 -22.87
N ASN A 558 -1.09 -9.29 -22.81
CA ASN A 558 -2.45 -8.76 -22.59
C ASN A 558 -3.43 -9.28 -23.64
N ASP A 559 -3.04 -9.24 -24.92
CA ASP A 559 -3.88 -9.55 -26.07
C ASP A 559 -3.96 -11.07 -26.36
N GLY A 560 -3.45 -11.92 -25.46
CA GLY A 560 -3.53 -13.37 -25.57
C GLY A 560 -2.73 -13.98 -26.72
N ALA A 561 -1.72 -13.28 -27.26
CA ALA A 561 -0.81 -13.82 -28.27
C ALA A 561 0.19 -14.82 -27.64
N ILE A 562 0.53 -14.64 -26.36
CA ILE A 562 1.38 -15.55 -25.60
C ILE A 562 0.54 -16.50 -24.74
N LEU A 563 0.80 -17.80 -24.91
CA LEU A 563 0.27 -18.89 -24.09
C LEU A 563 1.17 -19.14 -22.86
N GLY A 564 2.49 -19.10 -23.06
CA GLY A 564 3.47 -18.91 -21.98
C GLY A 564 3.75 -20.17 -21.15
N PHE A 565 2.89 -20.46 -20.18
CA PHE A 565 3.11 -21.47 -19.14
C PHE A 565 2.68 -22.87 -19.58
N ILE A 566 3.35 -23.43 -20.59
CA ILE A 566 3.20 -24.83 -21.02
C ILE A 566 4.58 -25.47 -21.26
N ASN A 567 4.69 -26.77 -20.97
CA ASN A 567 5.93 -27.54 -21.14
C ASN A 567 6.11 -28.01 -22.60
N LYS A 568 7.28 -28.58 -22.93
CA LYS A 568 7.60 -29.04 -24.29
C LYS A 568 6.63 -30.12 -24.82
N GLN A 569 6.14 -31.00 -23.94
CA GLN A 569 5.22 -32.08 -24.31
C GLN A 569 3.81 -31.53 -24.58
N GLN A 570 3.28 -30.71 -23.67
CA GLN A 570 2.04 -29.96 -23.88
C GLN A 570 2.08 -29.14 -25.19
N ALA A 571 3.21 -28.50 -25.49
CA ALA A 571 3.39 -27.76 -26.75
C ALA A 571 3.40 -28.64 -28.01
N HIS A 572 3.85 -29.89 -27.91
CA HIS A 572 3.77 -30.88 -28.99
C HIS A 572 2.33 -31.36 -29.18
N ASP A 573 1.67 -31.75 -28.09
CA ASP A 573 0.35 -32.40 -28.12
C ASP A 573 -0.77 -31.42 -28.55
N LEU A 574 -0.61 -30.12 -28.26
CA LEU A 574 -1.49 -29.06 -28.76
C LEU A 574 -1.29 -28.70 -30.25
N LEU A 575 -0.15 -29.09 -30.86
CA LEU A 575 0.22 -28.71 -32.23
C LEU A 575 0.22 -29.88 -33.24
N ILE A 576 0.39 -31.12 -32.80
CA ILE A 576 0.46 -32.28 -33.70
C ILE A 576 -0.83 -32.47 -34.53
N SER A 577 -1.99 -32.09 -33.98
CA SER A 577 -3.29 -32.17 -34.65
C SER A 577 -3.69 -30.90 -35.43
N LYS A 578 -2.77 -29.94 -35.63
CA LYS A 578 -3.04 -28.65 -36.27
C LYS A 578 -2.50 -28.57 -37.71
N PRO A 579 -2.95 -27.58 -38.52
CA PRO A 579 -2.38 -27.30 -39.83
C PRO A 579 -0.89 -26.92 -39.77
N ASP A 580 -0.19 -27.08 -40.88
CA ASP A 580 1.21 -26.68 -41.00
C ASP A 580 1.39 -25.16 -40.92
N GLY A 581 2.51 -24.75 -40.31
CA GLY A 581 2.78 -23.37 -39.95
C GLY A 581 2.00 -22.87 -38.72
N THR A 582 1.19 -23.72 -38.07
CA THR A 582 0.59 -23.39 -36.77
C THR A 582 1.68 -23.39 -35.69
N PHE A 583 1.72 -22.31 -34.91
CA PHE A 583 2.74 -22.08 -33.89
C PHE A 583 2.18 -21.51 -32.58
N LEU A 584 2.96 -21.63 -31.52
CA LEU A 584 2.67 -21.06 -30.21
C LEU A 584 3.93 -20.46 -29.57
N LEU A 585 3.71 -19.60 -28.59
CA LEU A 585 4.74 -18.94 -27.81
C LEU A 585 4.69 -19.43 -26.36
N ARG A 586 5.79 -20.03 -25.89
CA ARG A 586 5.93 -20.56 -24.53
C ARG A 586 7.23 -20.08 -23.87
N PHE A 587 7.24 -19.99 -22.56
CA PHE A 587 8.45 -19.66 -21.81
C PHE A 587 9.44 -20.83 -21.85
N SER A 588 10.72 -20.49 -21.85
CA SER A 588 11.80 -21.47 -21.98
C SER A 588 12.13 -22.10 -20.63
N ASP A 589 12.17 -23.43 -20.59
CA ASP A 589 12.75 -24.16 -19.47
C ASP A 589 14.29 -24.17 -19.52
N SER A 590 14.92 -23.81 -20.65
CA SER A 590 16.39 -23.91 -20.81
C SER A 590 17.14 -22.58 -20.72
N GLU A 591 16.44 -21.44 -20.75
CA GLU A 591 17.05 -20.09 -20.72
C GLU A 591 16.15 -19.18 -19.86
N ILE A 592 16.69 -18.59 -18.79
CA ILE A 592 15.92 -17.76 -17.86
C ILE A 592 15.44 -16.48 -18.57
N GLY A 593 14.14 -16.17 -18.47
CA GLY A 593 13.54 -15.06 -19.22
C GLY A 593 13.55 -15.26 -20.74
N GLY A 594 13.83 -16.47 -21.23
CA GLY A 594 13.72 -16.82 -22.63
C GLY A 594 12.28 -17.15 -23.02
N ILE A 595 11.85 -16.77 -24.22
CA ILE A 595 10.62 -17.25 -24.86
C ILE A 595 10.97 -17.99 -26.16
N THR A 596 10.34 -19.14 -26.40
CA THR A 596 10.59 -19.98 -27.57
C THR A 596 9.32 -20.12 -28.41
N VAL A 597 9.51 -20.12 -29.73
CA VAL A 597 8.48 -20.40 -30.72
C VAL A 597 8.49 -21.90 -30.98
N ALA A 598 7.37 -22.58 -30.74
CA ALA A 598 7.17 -23.97 -31.14
C ALA A 598 6.14 -24.03 -32.28
N TRP A 599 6.40 -24.81 -33.32
CA TRP A 599 5.51 -24.90 -34.49
C TRP A 599 5.44 -26.31 -35.08
N LYS A 600 4.32 -26.62 -35.74
CA LYS A 600 4.16 -27.81 -36.60
C LYS A 600 4.58 -27.45 -38.03
N PHE A 601 5.42 -28.29 -38.63
CA PHE A 601 5.69 -28.29 -40.06
C PHE A 601 6.16 -29.69 -40.45
N GLU A 602 5.49 -30.30 -41.41
CA GLU A 602 5.65 -31.71 -41.79
C GLU A 602 6.81 -31.86 -42.78
N ASN A 603 7.92 -32.42 -42.29
CA ASN A 603 9.08 -32.80 -43.09
C ASN A 603 9.37 -34.30 -42.85
N ALA A 604 10.02 -34.97 -43.81
CA ALA A 604 10.18 -36.43 -43.87
C ALA A 604 10.84 -37.05 -42.62
N GLU A 605 11.65 -36.29 -41.88
CA GLU A 605 12.29 -36.74 -40.63
C GLU A 605 11.56 -36.26 -39.36
N ARG A 606 10.74 -35.20 -39.43
CA ARG A 606 10.27 -34.48 -38.24
C ARG A 606 9.11 -33.51 -38.49
N MET A 607 8.09 -33.57 -37.62
CA MET A 607 6.88 -32.73 -37.70
C MET A 607 6.85 -31.55 -36.71
N PHE A 608 7.64 -31.57 -35.63
CA PHE A 608 7.53 -30.62 -34.50
C PHE A 608 8.85 -29.91 -34.17
N TRP A 609 8.83 -28.59 -34.26
CA TRP A 609 10.00 -27.73 -34.26
C TRP A 609 9.94 -26.69 -33.14
N ASN A 610 11.09 -26.28 -32.61
CA ASN A 610 11.21 -25.30 -31.52
C ASN A 610 12.43 -24.42 -31.81
N LEU A 611 12.27 -23.09 -31.80
CA LEU A 611 13.40 -22.16 -31.93
C LEU A 611 14.23 -22.11 -30.65
N MET A 612 15.50 -21.74 -30.79
CA MET A 612 16.32 -21.31 -29.67
C MET A 612 15.62 -20.15 -28.94
N PRO A 613 15.58 -20.11 -27.60
CA PRO A 613 14.86 -19.08 -26.86
C PRO A 613 15.39 -17.66 -27.14
N PHE A 614 14.49 -16.73 -27.47
CA PHE A 614 14.80 -15.32 -27.54
C PHE A 614 14.77 -14.69 -26.13
N THR A 615 15.78 -13.89 -25.81
CA THR A 615 15.97 -13.21 -24.52
C THR A 615 15.80 -11.70 -24.63
N THR A 616 15.89 -10.99 -23.50
CA THR A 616 16.02 -9.52 -23.45
C THR A 616 17.11 -8.96 -24.40
N ARG A 617 18.19 -9.70 -24.65
CA ARG A 617 19.25 -9.27 -25.59
C ARG A 617 18.71 -9.25 -27.01
N ASP A 618 18.00 -10.30 -27.41
CA ASP A 618 17.42 -10.47 -28.74
C ASP A 618 16.33 -9.42 -29.02
N PHE A 619 15.48 -9.14 -28.03
CA PHE A 619 14.44 -8.11 -28.13
C PHE A 619 14.97 -6.68 -28.09
N SER A 620 16.20 -6.47 -27.62
CA SER A 620 16.89 -5.17 -27.74
C SER A 620 17.44 -4.93 -29.16
N ILE A 621 17.57 -5.98 -29.99
CA ILE A 621 18.04 -5.90 -31.38
C ILE A 621 16.86 -5.82 -32.36
N ARG A 622 15.81 -6.64 -32.17
CA ARG A 622 14.62 -6.71 -33.04
C ARG A 622 13.45 -7.31 -32.26
N SER A 623 12.25 -6.73 -32.39
CA SER A 623 11.09 -7.11 -31.57
C SER A 623 10.62 -8.54 -31.84
N LEU A 624 9.81 -9.10 -30.93
CA LEU A 624 9.21 -10.42 -31.13
C LEU A 624 8.29 -10.44 -32.37
N ALA A 625 7.49 -9.41 -32.56
CA ALA A 625 6.57 -9.32 -33.69
C ALA A 625 7.33 -9.28 -35.01
N ASP A 626 8.34 -8.42 -35.15
CA ASP A 626 9.16 -8.33 -36.35
C ASP A 626 9.86 -9.67 -36.69
N ARG A 627 10.40 -10.35 -35.67
CA ARG A 627 11.04 -11.68 -35.82
C ARG A 627 10.07 -12.78 -36.24
N LEU A 628 8.78 -12.66 -35.93
CA LEU A 628 7.73 -13.59 -36.39
C LEU A 628 7.21 -13.21 -37.79
N GLY A 629 7.16 -11.90 -38.11
CA GLY A 629 6.85 -11.41 -39.45
C GLY A 629 7.87 -11.87 -40.49
N ASP A 630 9.16 -11.82 -40.15
CA ASP A 630 10.27 -12.30 -41.00
C ASP A 630 10.20 -13.79 -41.38
N LEU A 631 9.42 -14.61 -40.67
CA LEU A 631 9.32 -16.06 -40.88
C LEU A 631 8.01 -16.41 -41.62
N PRO A 632 8.02 -16.57 -42.96
CA PRO A 632 6.80 -16.70 -43.76
C PRO A 632 6.07 -18.03 -43.56
N TYR A 633 6.78 -19.10 -43.18
CA TYR A 633 6.21 -20.42 -42.89
C TYR A 633 5.46 -20.48 -41.55
N LEU A 634 5.51 -19.41 -40.72
CA LEU A 634 4.66 -19.25 -39.55
C LEU A 634 3.39 -18.52 -39.97
N THR A 635 2.27 -19.24 -39.99
CA THR A 635 0.99 -18.82 -40.60
C THR A 635 -0.11 -18.60 -39.57
N PHE A 636 -0.24 -19.49 -38.57
CA PHE A 636 -1.32 -19.46 -37.58
C PHE A 636 -0.80 -19.46 -36.15
N VAL A 637 -1.28 -18.54 -35.33
CA VAL A 637 -1.08 -18.50 -33.87
C VAL A 637 -2.13 -19.39 -33.21
N TYR A 638 -1.69 -20.32 -32.37
CA TYR A 638 -2.57 -21.20 -31.61
C TYR A 638 -3.69 -20.41 -30.87
N PRO A 639 -4.95 -20.89 -30.86
CA PRO A 639 -5.41 -22.15 -31.45
C PRO A 639 -5.51 -22.12 -32.98
N ASP A 640 -6.15 -21.11 -33.58
CA ASP A 640 -6.51 -21.05 -35.00
C ASP A 640 -6.61 -19.59 -35.53
N ARG A 641 -5.70 -18.69 -35.11
CA ARG A 641 -5.71 -17.27 -35.51
C ARG A 641 -4.64 -16.98 -36.57
N PRO A 642 -4.91 -16.24 -37.65
CA PRO A 642 -3.85 -15.78 -38.57
C PRO A 642 -2.74 -14.99 -37.86
N LYS A 643 -1.49 -15.16 -38.29
CA LYS A 643 -0.33 -14.43 -37.72
C LYS A 643 -0.52 -12.92 -37.81
N GLU A 644 -0.99 -12.44 -38.96
CA GLU A 644 -1.12 -11.01 -39.25
C GLU A 644 -2.14 -10.33 -38.34
N ASP A 645 -3.31 -10.93 -38.12
CA ASP A 645 -4.35 -10.42 -37.20
C ASP A 645 -3.83 -10.22 -35.76
N VAL A 646 -2.88 -11.06 -35.35
CA VAL A 646 -2.31 -11.04 -33.99
C VAL A 646 -1.11 -10.10 -33.88
N PHE A 647 -0.23 -10.05 -34.88
CA PHE A 647 1.08 -9.38 -34.78
C PHE A 647 1.29 -8.15 -35.66
N SER A 648 0.53 -7.95 -36.74
CA SER A 648 0.77 -6.85 -37.71
C SER A 648 0.78 -5.47 -37.06
N LYS A 649 -0.14 -5.23 -36.10
CA LYS A 649 -0.25 -4.02 -35.28
C LYS A 649 0.96 -3.72 -34.38
N TYR A 650 1.90 -4.65 -34.24
CA TYR A 650 3.15 -4.48 -33.49
C TYR A 650 4.40 -4.48 -34.39
N TYR A 651 4.28 -4.73 -35.70
CA TYR A 651 5.40 -4.66 -36.63
C TYR A 651 5.92 -3.22 -36.69
N MET A 652 7.25 -3.06 -36.75
CA MET A 652 7.83 -1.77 -37.06
C MET A 652 7.42 -1.36 -38.48
N PRO A 653 6.77 -0.18 -38.66
CA PRO A 653 6.35 0.25 -39.98
C PRO A 653 7.58 0.32 -40.88
N ILE A 654 7.51 -0.33 -42.04
CA ILE A 654 8.60 -0.32 -43.02
C ILE A 654 8.69 1.09 -43.60
N THR A 655 9.44 1.94 -42.91
CA THR A 655 9.92 3.20 -43.45
C THR A 655 10.74 2.84 -44.67
N SER A 656 10.14 3.07 -45.85
CA SER A 656 10.81 2.97 -47.13
C SER A 656 11.89 4.04 -47.14
N ALA A 657 13.08 3.66 -46.65
CA ALA A 657 14.26 4.51 -46.62
C ALA A 657 14.72 4.73 -48.07
N LYS A 658 14.05 5.67 -48.74
CA LYS A 658 14.50 6.25 -50.01
C LYS A 658 15.97 6.58 -49.82
N ALA A 659 16.83 6.05 -50.70
CA ALA A 659 18.27 6.17 -50.55
C ALA A 659 18.65 7.66 -50.42
N ILE A 660 19.12 8.05 -49.24
CA ILE A 660 19.60 9.40 -49.00
C ILE A 660 21.04 9.41 -49.52
N ASP A 661 21.29 10.21 -50.56
CA ASP A 661 22.59 10.31 -51.20
C ASP A 661 23.16 8.95 -51.68
N GLY A 662 22.28 8.09 -52.22
CA GLY A 662 22.64 6.75 -52.71
C GLY A 662 22.84 5.68 -51.61
N TYR A 663 22.96 6.06 -50.33
CA TYR A 663 23.13 5.10 -49.25
C TYR A 663 21.83 4.39 -48.87
N VAL A 664 21.85 3.05 -48.93
CA VAL A 664 20.78 2.16 -48.47
C VAL A 664 21.10 1.70 -47.05
N LYS A 665 20.14 1.83 -46.12
CA LYS A 665 20.31 1.32 -44.75
C LYS A 665 20.17 -0.21 -44.74
N PRO A 666 21.11 -0.96 -44.13
CA PRO A 666 20.98 -2.41 -44.00
C PRO A 666 19.80 -2.77 -43.08
N GLN A 667 19.13 -3.89 -43.38
CA GLN A 667 18.04 -4.43 -42.57
C GLN A 667 18.45 -5.77 -41.96
N ILE A 668 18.13 -5.95 -40.67
CA ILE A 668 18.27 -7.24 -39.98
C ILE A 668 16.93 -7.97 -40.09
N LYS A 669 16.96 -9.22 -40.57
CA LYS A 669 15.80 -10.13 -40.59
C LYS A 669 16.13 -11.42 -39.85
N GLN A 670 15.14 -12.03 -39.20
CA GLN A 670 15.22 -13.39 -38.69
C GLN A 670 15.14 -14.39 -39.85
N VAL A 671 16.06 -15.34 -39.89
CA VAL A 671 16.05 -16.47 -40.84
C VAL A 671 16.27 -17.76 -40.05
N VAL A 672 15.76 -18.88 -40.56
CA VAL A 672 16.04 -20.23 -40.05
C VAL A 672 16.51 -21.07 -41.25
N PRO A 673 17.80 -21.48 -41.33
CA PRO A 673 18.40 -21.98 -42.57
C PRO A 673 17.64 -23.13 -43.24
N GLU A 674 17.19 -24.10 -42.45
CA GLU A 674 16.46 -25.30 -42.88
C GLU A 674 15.12 -25.01 -43.57
N PHE A 675 14.52 -23.84 -43.28
CA PHE A 675 13.24 -23.38 -43.83
C PHE A 675 13.40 -22.14 -44.73
N ALA A 676 14.63 -21.75 -45.05
CA ALA A 676 14.92 -20.61 -45.91
C ALA A 676 14.99 -20.97 -47.41
N ALA A 677 15.22 -22.24 -47.73
CA ALA A 677 15.36 -22.72 -49.12
C ALA A 677 14.02 -23.11 -49.78
N SER A 678 12.93 -23.23 -49.01
CA SER A 678 11.61 -23.65 -49.51
C SER A 678 10.75 -22.49 -50.05
N SER A 679 11.10 -21.23 -49.76
CA SER A 679 10.52 -20.06 -50.43
C SER A 679 11.20 -19.88 -51.80
N GLY A 680 10.63 -20.50 -52.82
CA GLY A 680 11.25 -20.57 -54.15
C GLY A 680 11.30 -19.24 -54.89
N ASP A 681 12.50 -18.75 -55.15
CA ASP A 681 12.79 -17.80 -56.22
C ASP A 681 13.94 -18.38 -57.08
N SER A 682 13.61 -18.83 -58.29
CA SER A 682 14.52 -19.65 -59.11
C SER A 682 15.39 -18.80 -60.04
N ILE A 683 16.36 -18.08 -59.46
CA ILE A 683 17.40 -17.38 -60.23
C ILE A 683 18.77 -17.94 -59.84
N GLY A 684 19.30 -18.82 -60.68
CA GLY A 684 20.58 -19.47 -60.45
C GLY A 684 21.78 -18.56 -60.75
N VAL A 685 22.58 -18.28 -59.72
CA VAL A 685 23.99 -17.89 -59.87
C VAL A 685 24.80 -18.80 -58.94
N GLY A 686 25.69 -19.61 -59.51
CA GLY A 686 26.53 -20.51 -58.73
C GLY A 686 27.70 -19.77 -58.07
N THR A 687 27.78 -19.80 -56.74
CA THR A 687 28.97 -19.46 -55.97
C THR A 687 29.40 -20.65 -55.14
N SER A 688 30.68 -21.01 -55.23
CA SER A 688 31.25 -22.19 -54.56
C SER A 688 31.33 -21.99 -53.04
N TYR A 689 30.85 -22.97 -52.28
CA TYR A 689 31.17 -23.07 -50.86
C TYR A 689 32.69 -23.21 -50.70
N MET A 690 33.29 -22.36 -49.86
CA MET A 690 34.62 -22.58 -49.32
C MET A 690 34.48 -23.01 -47.85
N GLU A 691 34.75 -24.29 -47.61
CA GLU A 691 34.83 -24.88 -46.28
C GLU A 691 36.25 -24.72 -45.71
N GLN A 692 36.38 -24.81 -44.38
CA GLN A 692 37.59 -24.70 -43.54
C GLN A 692 38.03 -23.30 -43.08
N ALA A 693 37.85 -23.04 -41.78
CA ALA A 693 38.98 -22.82 -40.87
C ALA A 693 38.53 -23.09 -39.41
N SER A 694 39.32 -23.85 -38.65
CA SER A 694 39.01 -24.21 -37.25
C SER A 694 39.39 -23.11 -36.26
N SER A 695 38.60 -22.91 -35.21
CA SER A 695 38.98 -22.04 -34.09
C SER A 695 40.06 -22.68 -33.20
N PRO A 696 41.14 -21.96 -32.83
CA PRO A 696 42.05 -22.38 -31.78
C PRO A 696 41.47 -22.12 -30.37
N ALA A 697 41.95 -22.87 -29.38
CA ALA A 697 41.43 -22.86 -28.00
C ALA A 697 42.13 -21.86 -27.05
N VAL A 698 41.71 -21.85 -25.78
CA VAL A 698 42.11 -20.89 -24.73
C VAL A 698 43.02 -21.57 -23.67
N CYS A 699 43.67 -20.76 -22.80
CA CYS A 699 44.34 -21.09 -21.52
C CYS A 699 45.91 -21.05 -21.56
N PRO A 700 46.65 -21.00 -20.41
CA PRO A 700 47.15 -19.73 -19.82
C PRO A 700 48.64 -19.84 -19.30
N PRO A 701 49.12 -19.17 -18.23
CA PRO A 701 49.29 -17.72 -17.94
C PRO A 701 50.74 -17.27 -17.54
N ALA A 702 50.95 -15.94 -17.44
CA ALA A 702 51.97 -15.23 -16.59
C ALA A 702 53.47 -15.36 -17.00
N PRO A 703 54.44 -14.55 -16.45
CA PRO A 703 54.36 -13.57 -15.34
C PRO A 703 55.01 -12.16 -15.54
N HIS A 704 54.87 -11.35 -14.47
CA HIS A 704 55.39 -10.00 -14.11
C HIS A 704 56.65 -9.39 -14.75
N TYR A 705 56.68 -8.03 -14.81
CA TYR A 705 57.65 -7.19 -14.06
C TYR A 705 57.12 -5.75 -13.82
N ASN A 706 57.71 -5.00 -12.87
CA ASN A 706 57.34 -3.63 -12.42
C ASN A 706 58.39 -2.56 -12.82
N MET A 707 58.01 -1.27 -12.85
CA MET A 707 58.63 -0.17 -12.04
C MET A 707 58.00 1.24 -12.31
N TYR A 708 58.27 2.19 -11.39
CA TYR A 708 57.98 3.64 -11.46
C TYR A 708 59.16 4.39 -12.17
N THR A 709 59.24 5.72 -12.38
CA THR A 709 58.44 6.92 -12.01
C THR A 709 58.37 7.89 -13.25
N GLN A 710 58.39 9.24 -13.30
CA GLN A 710 58.48 10.40 -12.36
C GLN A 710 57.87 11.68 -12.97
N ASN A 711 57.67 12.74 -12.16
CA ASN A 711 57.43 14.13 -12.58
C ASN A 711 58.73 14.96 -12.61
N PRO A 712 58.70 16.16 -13.24
CA PRO A 712 59.24 17.36 -12.57
C PRO A 712 58.39 18.65 -12.76
N ASP A 713 58.23 19.42 -11.67
CA ASP A 713 58.51 20.86 -11.44
C ASP A 713 58.30 21.93 -12.54
N SER A 714 58.04 23.23 -12.25
CA SER A 714 57.56 24.01 -11.07
C SER A 714 57.46 25.51 -11.51
N VAL A 715 57.39 26.49 -10.57
CA VAL A 715 57.86 27.92 -10.61
C VAL A 715 56.85 29.00 -10.12
N LEU A 716 57.14 29.50 -8.90
CA LEU A 716 56.98 30.86 -8.32
C LEU A 716 55.66 31.40 -7.70
N ASP A 717 55.89 32.45 -6.90
CA ASP A 717 55.21 33.02 -5.70
C ASP A 717 55.34 34.59 -5.79
N PRO A 718 55.20 35.50 -4.78
CA PRO A 718 54.81 35.38 -3.36
C PRO A 718 53.88 36.50 -2.78
N GLU A 719 53.74 36.48 -1.44
CA GLU A 719 53.54 37.58 -0.45
C GLU A 719 52.30 37.51 0.46
N GLY A 720 52.50 37.62 1.79
CA GLY A 720 51.42 37.77 2.79
C GLY A 720 51.63 37.02 4.12
N GLU A 721 52.67 37.36 4.89
CA GLU A 721 53.03 36.71 6.17
C GLU A 721 52.46 37.45 7.41
N PHE A 722 51.89 36.73 8.39
CA PHE A 722 52.16 36.94 9.84
C PHE A 722 51.66 35.78 10.71
N ASP A 723 52.27 35.61 11.88
CA ASP A 723 52.05 34.47 12.80
C ASP A 723 52.16 34.89 14.29
N LEU A 724 51.72 33.96 15.15
CA LEU A 724 52.05 33.69 16.56
C LEU A 724 51.01 33.95 17.67
N ASP A 725 51.19 33.14 18.72
CA ASP A 725 50.26 32.77 19.80
C ASP A 725 50.48 33.57 21.12
N ASP A 726 49.78 33.16 22.18
CA ASP A 726 49.93 33.51 23.60
C ASP A 726 49.47 34.90 24.12
N SER A 727 48.29 34.91 24.76
CA SER A 727 48.13 35.66 26.03
C SER A 727 46.98 35.15 26.91
N MET A 728 47.07 35.46 28.21
CA MET A 728 46.34 34.76 29.28
C MET A 728 45.03 35.43 29.77
N ASP A 729 44.03 34.58 29.98
CA ASP A 729 43.09 34.55 31.12
C ASP A 729 42.73 35.85 31.87
N VAL A 730 41.57 36.43 31.54
CA VAL A 730 40.90 37.50 32.33
C VAL A 730 39.37 37.25 32.46
N ALA A 731 38.90 36.01 32.30
CA ALA A 731 37.47 35.73 32.03
C ALA A 731 36.82 34.61 32.86
N ARG A 732 37.43 34.15 33.96
CA ARG A 732 36.83 33.14 34.88
C ARG A 732 36.58 33.65 36.31
N HIS A 733 36.53 34.97 36.53
CA HIS A 733 36.63 35.55 37.89
C HIS A 733 35.36 36.23 38.45
N VAL A 734 34.16 35.84 38.00
CA VAL A 734 32.89 36.44 38.51
C VAL A 734 31.86 35.41 38.99
N GLU A 735 31.64 34.29 38.29
CA GLU A 735 30.55 33.36 38.66
C GLU A 735 30.95 32.28 39.70
N GLU A 736 32.23 32.00 39.93
CA GLU A 736 32.66 31.03 40.97
C GLU A 736 32.54 31.59 42.41
N LEU A 737 32.08 32.83 42.57
CA LEU A 737 32.03 33.54 43.86
C LEU A 737 30.76 33.31 44.71
N LEU A 738 29.77 32.54 44.25
CA LEU A 738 28.46 32.43 44.94
C LEU A 738 27.89 31.04 45.22
N ARG A 739 28.54 29.91 44.87
CA ARG A 739 28.04 28.56 45.25
C ARG A 739 29.09 27.44 45.23
N ARG A 740 29.94 27.40 46.26
CA ARG A 740 30.56 26.15 46.74
C ARG A 740 29.86 25.66 48.01
N PRO A 741 29.80 24.33 48.26
CA PRO A 741 29.16 23.76 49.45
C PRO A 741 30.06 23.85 50.69
N ILE A 742 29.51 23.47 51.85
CA ILE A 742 30.28 23.12 53.06
C ILE A 742 30.15 21.61 53.29
N ASP A 743 31.28 20.95 53.50
CA ASP A 743 31.37 19.53 53.80
C ASP A 743 30.73 19.16 55.15
N ASN A 744 30.39 17.88 55.29
CA ASN A 744 30.97 17.15 56.42
C ASN A 744 31.25 15.69 56.07
N GLN A 745 32.44 15.23 56.43
CA GLN A 745 32.93 13.87 56.23
C GLN A 745 32.41 12.95 57.36
N TRP A 746 32.53 11.62 57.18
CA TRP A 746 33.32 10.71 58.05
C TRP A 746 32.88 9.24 57.94
N ILE A 747 33.54 8.52 57.02
CA ILE A 747 34.24 7.23 57.21
C ILE A 747 33.51 6.11 58.00
N SER A 748 33.05 5.11 57.23
CA SER A 748 33.36 3.66 57.32
C SER A 748 33.69 2.99 58.66
N HIS A 749 32.93 1.93 59.02
CA HIS A 749 33.37 0.58 59.47
C HIS A 749 32.11 -0.24 59.90
N ASN A 750 32.04 -1.58 59.88
CA ASN A 750 33.02 -2.59 59.48
C ASN A 750 32.37 -3.86 58.87
N GLN A 751 33.22 -4.82 58.47
CA GLN A 751 32.91 -6.22 58.12
C GLN A 751 32.07 -6.95 59.22
N SER A 752 31.36 -8.04 58.93
CA SER A 752 31.63 -9.11 57.94
C SER A 752 30.38 -9.65 57.24
#